data_AF-A0A7K0A165-F1
#
_entry.id   AF-A0A7K0A165-F1
#
_cell.length_a   1.000
_cell.length_b   1.000
_cell.length_c   1.000
_cell.angle_alpha   90.00
_cell.angle_beta   90.00
_cell.angle_gamma   90.00
#
_symmetry.space_group_name_H-M   'P 1'
#
loop_
_entity.id
_entity.type
_entity.pdbx_description
1 polymer ?
#
loop_
_entity_poly.entity_id
_entity_poly.type
_entity_poly.pdbx_seq_one_letter_code
_entity_poly.pdbx_strand_id
1 'polypeptide(L)'
;MAEMSASRDHPVMRRLTIVACVALVASLLSPPARAGKVVVFEGGGWGHGLGMSQYGAYGRALNDVSSNQILQHYYSGTRVRKPAGVPSRVRVGLLQAQAEILIRSLARTSGGGAVEWRVAGSSTSFARGGPAASWRVVPSGVGGVKLFKNGTLVKKDGKRVFGSTTKPVLLIYEKKGSIARVLDTGRRYAYGRLEFGTYKSSSCSPGYCARLVLRIGMQKYLYGLGEMPSSWPAEALEAQAITGRTYAARRVKTSGQHRVGCDCALYDSPVDQAYIGDAKRDSDADGKADTYWPKWKGAVDRTKGQVLMYNGGFAQTLYSSSSGGHTEHNENVWGSGRSSEAIPYLRGVPDRPDRARGANPNYRWTTTVSWGALESRMNSYFGTGRLKRFRLVPPLGVSGRVTVVRYDGGGGVKIVGSRRTARVDGWDIRSALGLRDTLFSIDIRFTVDSRLLSKYRSLDGAPGEPTTDVYKVPRSGTARGVAQNFQKGRLTYRSKTGRTVWQYGRVLRVYDNNGREGGKLKMPTSDVFGGRFKAAHYVRGTIVTSSTTGNRLVMRRFARTYKGLGGPKGYLRLPTSNRLGKSSVAPGGRQLFQRGTIYRDPASGRTYGLWGRIDDRYVAGGGGSGPCGLPTANMKRTATGFKATFQHGTITQTGDSVKVACG
;
A
#
# COMPACT_ATOMS: atom_id res chain seq x y z
N MET A 1 -27.76 -2.46 -31.52
CA MET A 1 -27.36 -1.08 -31.20
C MET A 1 -26.81 -1.03 -29.77
N ALA A 2 -25.51 -1.26 -29.64
CA ALA A 2 -24.65 -0.92 -28.49
C ALA A 2 -23.21 -1.27 -28.92
N GLU A 3 -22.81 -0.78 -30.09
CA GLU A 3 -21.43 -0.73 -30.56
C GLU A 3 -21.03 0.74 -30.54
N MET A 4 -20.30 1.12 -29.51
CA MET A 4 -19.40 2.29 -29.45
C MET A 4 -18.84 2.35 -28.03
N SER A 5 -17.77 1.61 -27.79
CA SER A 5 -16.77 2.04 -26.82
C SER A 5 -15.40 1.69 -27.38
N ALA A 6 -14.71 2.76 -27.72
CA ALA A 6 -13.44 2.78 -28.40
C ALA A 6 -12.40 1.91 -27.70
N SER A 7 -11.61 1.23 -28.54
CA SER A 7 -10.20 0.97 -28.28
C SER A 7 -9.58 2.17 -27.55
N ARG A 8 -9.35 2.04 -26.24
CA ARG A 8 -8.35 2.85 -25.55
C ARG A 8 -7.04 2.11 -25.69
N ASP A 9 -6.29 2.45 -26.73
CA ASP A 9 -4.90 2.06 -26.91
C ASP A 9 -4.09 2.61 -25.74
N HIS A 10 -3.92 1.77 -24.71
CA HIS A 10 -2.89 1.96 -23.70
C HIS A 10 -1.56 1.53 -24.30
N PRO A 11 -0.49 2.35 -24.23
CA PRO A 11 0.80 1.98 -24.76
C PRO A 11 1.28 0.70 -24.09
N VAL A 12 1.57 -0.31 -24.92
CA VAL A 12 2.14 -1.59 -24.54
C VAL A 12 3.49 -1.35 -23.85
N MET A 13 3.48 -1.22 -22.52
CA MET A 13 4.69 -1.31 -21.73
C MET A 13 5.27 -2.72 -21.91
N ARG A 14 6.46 -2.78 -22.51
CA ARG A 14 7.31 -3.98 -22.56
C ARG A 14 7.35 -4.64 -21.17
N ARG A 15 6.76 -5.84 -21.05
CA ARG A 15 6.81 -6.62 -19.82
C ARG A 15 8.14 -7.36 -19.75
N LEU A 16 8.93 -7.04 -18.72
CA LEU A 16 9.93 -7.96 -18.19
C LEU A 16 9.22 -9.21 -17.64
N THR A 17 9.87 -10.35 -17.88
CA THR A 17 9.52 -11.70 -17.46
C THR A 17 9.19 -11.80 -15.97
N ILE A 18 8.03 -12.38 -15.63
CA ILE A 18 7.70 -12.81 -14.26
C ILE A 18 8.42 -14.14 -14.02
N VAL A 19 9.60 -14.07 -13.41
CA VAL A 19 10.20 -15.18 -12.67
C VAL A 19 9.57 -15.17 -11.26
N ALA A 20 9.33 -16.36 -10.70
CA ALA A 20 8.92 -16.54 -9.33
C ALA A 20 9.77 -15.66 -8.39
N CYS A 21 9.14 -14.71 -7.71
CA CYS A 21 9.82 -13.89 -6.71
C CYS A 21 10.14 -14.76 -5.49
N VAL A 22 11.33 -15.34 -5.48
CA VAL A 22 12.09 -15.50 -4.24
C VAL A 22 12.18 -14.10 -3.63
N ALA A 23 11.75 -13.97 -2.37
CA ALA A 23 11.79 -12.73 -1.62
C ALA A 23 13.26 -12.27 -1.47
N LEU A 24 13.72 -11.41 -2.37
CA LEU A 24 14.99 -10.74 -2.20
C LEU A 24 14.77 -9.62 -1.18
N VAL A 25 15.32 -9.80 0.02
CA VAL A 25 15.45 -8.76 1.02
C VAL A 25 16.35 -7.67 0.45
N ALA A 26 15.74 -6.62 -0.09
CA ALA A 26 16.45 -5.39 -0.41
C ALA A 26 16.73 -4.64 0.90
N SER A 27 17.81 -5.00 1.58
CA SER A 27 18.46 -4.17 2.59
C SER A 27 19.15 -2.99 1.88
N LEU A 28 18.33 -2.04 1.41
CA LEU A 28 18.79 -0.70 1.08
C LEU A 28 18.90 0.06 2.39
N LEU A 29 20.10 0.57 2.67
CA LEU A 29 20.37 1.58 3.71
C LEU A 29 19.34 2.71 3.56
N SER A 30 18.26 2.61 4.33
CA SER A 30 17.25 3.65 4.39
C SER A 30 17.89 4.83 5.11
N PRO A 31 17.92 6.04 4.52
CA PRO A 31 18.24 7.22 5.32
C PRO A 31 17.29 7.22 6.53
N PRO A 32 17.75 7.62 7.73
CA PRO A 32 16.92 7.60 8.93
C PRO A 32 15.63 8.35 8.61
N ALA A 33 14.50 7.64 8.69
CA ALA A 33 13.21 8.15 8.26
C ALA A 33 12.97 9.52 8.91
N ARG A 34 13.01 10.58 8.11
CA ARG A 34 12.39 11.85 8.49
C ARG A 34 10.92 11.53 8.82
N ALA A 35 10.32 12.25 9.79
CA ALA A 35 8.87 12.14 9.98
C ALA A 35 8.19 12.27 8.63
N GLY A 36 7.24 11.38 8.41
CA GLY A 36 6.55 11.26 7.14
C GLY A 36 5.11 10.91 7.38
N LYS A 37 4.27 11.40 6.49
CA LYS A 37 2.92 10.91 6.34
C LYS A 37 2.99 9.55 5.61
N VAL A 38 2.26 8.55 6.07
CA VAL A 38 2.06 7.28 5.36
C VAL A 38 0.58 7.09 5.06
N VAL A 39 0.29 6.31 4.02
CA VAL A 39 -1.05 5.87 3.68
C VAL A 39 -1.06 4.36 3.81
N VAL A 40 -1.91 3.87 4.71
CA VAL A 40 -2.20 2.46 4.93
C VAL A 40 -3.42 2.12 4.09
N PHE A 41 -3.25 1.15 3.20
CA PHE A 41 -4.33 0.55 2.44
C PHE A 41 -4.70 -0.76 3.13
N GLU A 42 -5.89 -0.81 3.70
CA GLU A 42 -6.46 -2.03 4.27
C GLU A 42 -7.46 -2.57 3.26
N GLY A 43 -7.23 -3.79 2.77
CA GLY A 43 -8.00 -4.34 1.68
C GLY A 43 -8.27 -5.82 1.82
N GLY A 44 -8.84 -6.37 0.77
CA GLY A 44 -9.15 -7.80 0.62
C GLY A 44 -9.26 -8.16 -0.85
N GLY A 45 -9.42 -9.44 -1.13
CA GLY A 45 -9.50 -9.93 -2.51
C GLY A 45 -8.17 -9.92 -3.26
N TRP A 46 -8.20 -10.55 -4.43
CA TRP A 46 -7.15 -10.46 -5.45
C TRP A 46 -7.78 -10.70 -6.81
N GLY A 47 -7.77 -9.65 -7.63
CA GLY A 47 -8.27 -9.66 -9.00
C GLY A 47 -9.26 -8.53 -9.22
N HIS A 48 -10.38 -8.86 -9.87
CA HIS A 48 -11.43 -7.91 -10.24
C HIS A 48 -12.73 -8.09 -9.45
N GLY A 49 -12.86 -9.16 -8.66
CA GLY A 49 -14.04 -9.40 -7.82
C GLY A 49 -15.34 -9.69 -8.59
N LEU A 50 -15.27 -10.03 -9.89
CA LEU A 50 -16.45 -10.34 -10.70
C LEU A 50 -16.57 -11.86 -10.88
N GLY A 51 -17.80 -12.38 -10.78
CA GLY A 51 -18.09 -13.80 -10.96
C GLY A 51 -17.43 -14.67 -9.90
N MET A 52 -16.95 -15.84 -10.29
CA MET A 52 -16.48 -16.85 -9.34
C MET A 52 -15.17 -16.44 -8.63
N SER A 53 -15.19 -16.44 -7.29
CA SER A 53 -13.96 -16.47 -6.50
C SER A 53 -13.40 -17.88 -6.50
N GLN A 54 -12.11 -18.03 -6.80
CA GLN A 54 -11.45 -19.33 -6.76
C GLN A 54 -11.33 -19.82 -5.31
N TYR A 55 -10.89 -18.98 -4.38
CA TYR A 55 -10.88 -19.32 -2.95
C TYR A 55 -12.29 -19.50 -2.38
N GLY A 56 -13.28 -18.78 -2.90
CA GLY A 56 -14.67 -18.98 -2.51
C GLY A 56 -15.24 -20.31 -3.01
N ALA A 57 -14.91 -20.73 -4.24
CA ALA A 57 -15.22 -22.08 -4.74
C ALA A 57 -14.53 -23.16 -3.92
N TYR A 58 -13.25 -22.96 -3.55
CA TYR A 58 -12.53 -23.84 -2.63
C TYR A 58 -13.23 -23.97 -1.28
N GLY A 59 -13.54 -22.84 -0.64
CA GLY A 59 -14.23 -22.83 0.64
C GLY A 59 -15.63 -23.43 0.59
N ARG A 60 -16.36 -23.29 -0.53
CA ARG A 60 -17.66 -23.94 -0.74
C ARG A 60 -17.52 -25.45 -0.91
N ALA A 61 -16.55 -25.90 -1.69
CA ALA A 61 -16.28 -27.33 -1.85
C ALA A 61 -15.82 -27.99 -0.54
N LEU A 62 -15.09 -27.27 0.32
CA LEU A 62 -14.79 -27.74 1.69
C LEU A 62 -16.03 -27.90 2.58
N ASN A 63 -17.17 -27.30 2.21
CA ASN A 63 -18.45 -27.43 2.89
C ASN A 63 -19.45 -28.22 2.02
N ASP A 64 -18.94 -29.19 1.26
CA ASP A 64 -19.72 -30.18 0.50
C ASP A 64 -20.68 -29.58 -0.56
N VAL A 65 -20.41 -28.35 -1.00
CA VAL A 65 -21.19 -27.70 -2.06
C VAL A 65 -20.71 -28.21 -3.42
N SER A 66 -21.63 -28.77 -4.21
CA SER A 66 -21.34 -29.30 -5.55
C SER A 66 -20.88 -28.22 -6.53
N SER A 67 -20.16 -28.63 -7.58
CA SER A 67 -19.71 -27.72 -8.65
C SER A 67 -20.86 -26.93 -9.29
N ASN A 68 -22.01 -27.55 -9.52
CA ASN A 68 -23.20 -26.87 -10.04
C ASN A 68 -23.72 -25.78 -9.08
N GLN A 69 -23.81 -26.07 -7.78
CA GLN A 69 -24.26 -25.10 -6.79
C GLN A 69 -23.27 -23.94 -6.64
N ILE A 70 -21.96 -24.23 -6.68
CA ILE A 70 -20.91 -23.20 -6.71
C ILE A 70 -21.15 -22.26 -7.90
N LEU A 71 -21.35 -22.81 -9.10
CA LEU A 71 -21.56 -22.00 -10.31
C LEU A 71 -22.87 -21.21 -10.27
N GLN A 72 -23.96 -21.80 -9.76
CA GLN A 72 -25.23 -21.07 -9.61
C GLN A 72 -25.14 -19.91 -8.62
N HIS A 73 -24.30 -20.03 -7.58
CA HIS A 73 -24.10 -18.94 -6.63
C HIS A 73 -23.43 -17.72 -7.29
N TYR A 74 -22.39 -17.94 -8.12
CA TYR A 74 -21.64 -16.86 -8.75
C TYR A 74 -22.22 -16.37 -10.08
N TYR A 75 -23.00 -17.22 -10.75
CA TYR A 75 -23.60 -16.95 -12.06
C TYR A 75 -25.10 -17.21 -12.04
N SER A 76 -25.82 -16.54 -11.14
CA SER A 76 -27.26 -16.74 -10.92
C SER A 76 -28.07 -16.68 -12.22
N GLY A 77 -28.94 -17.68 -12.43
CA GLY A 77 -29.80 -17.74 -13.63
C GLY A 77 -29.15 -18.42 -14.85
N THR A 78 -27.85 -18.72 -14.81
CA THR A 78 -27.23 -19.57 -15.83
C THR A 78 -27.61 -21.05 -15.65
N ARG A 79 -27.28 -21.92 -16.61
CA ARG A 79 -27.45 -23.38 -16.48
C ARG A 79 -26.24 -24.10 -17.05
N VAL A 80 -25.77 -25.14 -16.35
CA VAL A 80 -24.76 -26.05 -16.89
C VAL A 80 -25.42 -26.93 -17.95
N ARG A 81 -24.89 -26.90 -19.17
CA ARG A 81 -25.40 -27.65 -20.34
C ARG A 81 -24.24 -28.25 -21.13
N LYS A 82 -24.55 -29.23 -21.98
CA LYS A 82 -23.63 -29.81 -22.98
C LYS A 82 -24.18 -29.53 -24.40
N PRO A 83 -24.23 -28.26 -24.85
CA PRO A 83 -24.82 -27.93 -26.14
C PRO A 83 -23.93 -28.39 -27.29
N ALA A 84 -24.55 -28.62 -28.45
CA ALA A 84 -23.82 -28.62 -29.72
C ALA A 84 -23.22 -27.22 -29.96
N GLY A 85 -22.02 -27.16 -30.54
CA GLY A 85 -21.36 -25.88 -30.85
C GLY A 85 -20.27 -25.42 -29.88
N VAL A 86 -19.94 -26.19 -28.84
CA VAL A 86 -18.66 -26.01 -28.13
C VAL A 86 -17.52 -26.28 -29.14
N PRO A 87 -16.58 -25.35 -29.35
CA PRO A 87 -15.55 -25.54 -30.37
C PRO A 87 -14.67 -26.72 -30.02
N SER A 88 -14.47 -27.62 -30.99
CA SER A 88 -13.66 -28.84 -30.81
C SER A 88 -12.17 -28.54 -30.60
N ARG A 89 -11.70 -27.38 -31.09
CA ARG A 89 -10.32 -26.90 -30.99
C ARG A 89 -10.28 -25.40 -30.70
N VAL A 90 -9.19 -24.97 -30.09
CA VAL A 90 -8.86 -23.56 -29.85
C VAL A 90 -7.46 -23.22 -30.34
N ARG A 91 -7.27 -21.97 -30.74
CA ARG A 91 -5.97 -21.37 -31.08
C ARG A 91 -5.49 -20.50 -29.92
N VAL A 92 -4.38 -20.87 -29.30
CA VAL A 92 -3.80 -20.16 -28.15
C VAL A 92 -2.51 -19.47 -28.57
N GLY A 93 -2.46 -18.14 -28.51
CA GLY A 93 -1.25 -17.37 -28.79
C GLY A 93 -0.27 -17.49 -27.64
N LEU A 94 0.93 -18.03 -27.92
CA LEU A 94 1.98 -18.27 -26.94
C LEU A 94 3.08 -17.21 -26.98
N LEU A 95 3.50 -16.81 -28.19
CA LEU A 95 4.54 -15.79 -28.41
C LEU A 95 4.15 -14.91 -29.58
N GLN A 96 4.43 -13.61 -29.48
CA GLN A 96 4.16 -12.62 -30.52
C GLN A 96 5.41 -11.77 -30.75
N ALA A 97 5.54 -11.15 -31.93
CA ALA A 97 6.62 -10.22 -32.25
C ALA A 97 8.04 -10.79 -32.02
N GLN A 98 8.29 -12.05 -32.40
CA GLN A 98 9.57 -12.72 -32.17
C GLN A 98 10.50 -12.62 -33.39
N ALA A 99 11.77 -12.32 -33.16
CA ALA A 99 12.80 -12.39 -34.20
C ALA A 99 13.28 -13.83 -34.44
N GLU A 100 13.17 -14.70 -33.44
CA GLU A 100 13.35 -16.14 -33.58
C GLU A 100 12.57 -16.88 -32.47
N ILE A 101 12.32 -18.17 -32.68
CA ILE A 101 11.68 -19.03 -31.68
C ILE A 101 12.51 -20.31 -31.53
N LEU A 102 12.82 -20.65 -30.28
CA LEU A 102 13.64 -21.82 -29.95
C LEU A 102 12.80 -22.95 -29.35
N ILE A 103 12.94 -24.15 -29.92
CA ILE A 103 12.20 -25.35 -29.52
C ILE A 103 13.16 -26.49 -29.26
N ARG A 104 12.90 -27.28 -28.20
CA ARG A 104 13.51 -28.59 -28.00
C ARG A 104 12.44 -29.68 -28.06
N SER A 105 12.72 -30.73 -28.81
CA SER A 105 11.87 -31.92 -28.87
C SER A 105 12.22 -32.84 -27.71
N LEU A 106 11.22 -33.34 -26.99
CA LEU A 106 11.40 -34.25 -25.86
C LEU A 106 10.53 -35.48 -26.06
N ALA A 107 10.99 -36.63 -25.58
CA ALA A 107 10.17 -37.82 -25.51
C ALA A 107 9.11 -37.67 -24.42
N ARG A 108 7.86 -38.06 -24.72
CA ARG A 108 6.79 -38.10 -23.73
C ARG A 108 6.77 -39.42 -22.96
N THR A 109 7.13 -40.50 -23.65
CA THR A 109 7.25 -41.86 -23.14
C THR A 109 8.54 -42.46 -23.67
N SER A 110 9.00 -43.57 -23.08
CA SER A 110 10.09 -44.36 -23.65
C SER A 110 9.79 -44.70 -25.13
N GLY A 111 10.79 -44.58 -25.99
CA GLY A 111 10.65 -44.74 -27.45
C GLY A 111 9.93 -43.59 -28.20
N GLY A 112 9.42 -42.58 -27.51
CA GLY A 112 8.80 -41.38 -28.11
C GLY A 112 9.82 -40.31 -28.53
N GLY A 113 9.37 -39.08 -28.81
CA GLY A 113 10.25 -37.92 -29.03
C GLY A 113 10.46 -37.50 -30.49
N ALA A 114 9.91 -38.24 -31.45
CA ALA A 114 9.92 -37.86 -32.85
C ALA A 114 9.04 -36.62 -33.13
N VAL A 115 9.44 -35.77 -34.06
CA VAL A 115 8.65 -34.62 -34.52
C VAL A 115 8.71 -34.47 -36.03
N GLU A 116 7.66 -33.89 -36.61
CA GLU A 116 7.57 -33.58 -38.03
C GLU A 116 7.26 -32.10 -38.25
N TRP A 117 7.92 -31.50 -39.23
CA TRP A 117 7.65 -30.14 -39.70
C TRP A 117 6.99 -30.17 -41.07
N ARG A 118 5.88 -29.44 -41.21
CA ARG A 118 5.09 -29.34 -42.45
C ARG A 118 4.66 -27.91 -42.71
N VAL A 119 4.49 -27.53 -43.97
CA VAL A 119 3.75 -26.30 -44.32
C VAL A 119 2.25 -26.59 -44.16
N ALA A 120 1.49 -25.66 -43.59
CA ALA A 120 0.05 -25.80 -43.45
C ALA A 120 -0.62 -26.07 -44.82
N GLY A 121 -1.48 -27.09 -44.86
CA GLY A 121 -2.11 -27.57 -46.10
C GLY A 121 -1.28 -28.63 -46.85
N SER A 122 -0.01 -28.84 -46.51
CA SER A 122 0.80 -29.91 -47.12
C SER A 122 0.67 -31.25 -46.38
N SER A 123 0.60 -32.34 -47.15
CA SER A 123 0.71 -33.72 -46.64
C SER A 123 2.17 -34.11 -46.39
N THR A 124 3.13 -33.47 -47.06
CA THR A 124 4.56 -33.80 -47.00
C THR A 124 5.29 -33.06 -45.89
N SER A 125 6.22 -33.74 -45.23
CA SER A 125 7.13 -33.13 -44.26
C SER A 125 8.43 -32.71 -44.91
N PHE A 126 8.87 -31.49 -44.61
CA PHE A 126 10.16 -30.99 -45.08
C PHE A 126 11.28 -31.18 -44.05
N ALA A 127 10.96 -31.47 -42.79
CA ALA A 127 11.95 -31.82 -41.76
C ALA A 127 11.38 -32.81 -40.74
N ARG A 128 12.27 -33.62 -40.16
CA ARG A 128 11.99 -34.53 -39.04
C ARG A 128 13.12 -34.50 -38.01
N GLY A 129 12.82 -34.77 -36.75
CA GLY A 129 13.83 -34.94 -35.71
C GLY A 129 13.37 -35.90 -34.62
N GLY A 130 14.32 -36.44 -33.87
CA GLY A 130 14.08 -37.34 -32.75
C GLY A 130 14.05 -36.62 -31.39
N PRO A 131 14.09 -37.39 -30.29
CA PRO A 131 14.26 -36.83 -28.96
C PRO A 131 15.48 -35.92 -28.89
N ALA A 132 15.41 -34.89 -28.04
CA ALA A 132 16.43 -33.88 -27.82
C ALA A 132 16.79 -32.98 -29.02
N ALA A 133 16.21 -33.16 -30.21
CA ALA A 133 16.44 -32.29 -31.35
C ALA A 133 16.13 -30.82 -31.01
N SER A 134 17.09 -29.93 -31.28
CA SER A 134 16.94 -28.49 -31.13
C SER A 134 16.53 -27.87 -32.46
N TRP A 135 15.60 -26.92 -32.37
CA TRP A 135 15.05 -26.23 -33.53
C TRP A 135 15.06 -24.73 -33.29
N ARG A 136 15.47 -23.99 -34.33
CA ARG A 136 15.41 -22.54 -34.35
C ARG A 136 14.63 -22.10 -35.58
N VAL A 137 13.55 -21.36 -35.34
CA VAL A 137 12.65 -20.86 -36.38
C VAL A 137 12.87 -19.36 -36.52
N VAL A 138 13.27 -18.92 -37.71
CA VAL A 138 13.60 -17.52 -38.00
C VAL A 138 12.71 -17.03 -39.15
N PRO A 139 11.99 -15.90 -39.01
CA PRO A 139 11.25 -15.31 -40.11
C PRO A 139 12.20 -14.90 -41.26
N SER A 140 11.71 -14.98 -42.49
CA SER A 140 12.46 -14.59 -43.69
C SER A 140 11.94 -13.27 -44.27
N GLY A 141 12.75 -12.60 -45.09
CA GLY A 141 12.37 -11.34 -45.76
C GLY A 141 11.26 -11.49 -46.80
N VAL A 142 10.84 -12.72 -47.11
CA VAL A 142 9.76 -13.04 -48.05
C VAL A 142 8.52 -13.59 -47.33
N GLY A 143 8.47 -13.48 -46.00
CA GLY A 143 7.32 -13.87 -45.19
C GLY A 143 7.19 -15.35 -44.86
N GLY A 144 8.06 -16.26 -45.35
CA GLY A 144 8.16 -17.63 -44.81
C GLY A 144 9.10 -17.71 -43.60
N VAL A 145 9.49 -18.93 -43.19
CA VAL A 145 10.50 -19.15 -42.14
C VAL A 145 11.70 -19.95 -42.63
N LYS A 146 12.89 -19.62 -42.14
CA LYS A 146 14.08 -20.47 -42.16
C LYS A 146 14.06 -21.36 -40.91
N LEU A 147 14.19 -22.67 -41.09
CA LEU A 147 14.25 -23.65 -39.99
C LEU A 147 15.67 -24.17 -39.85
N PHE A 148 16.22 -24.15 -38.65
CA PHE A 148 17.49 -24.81 -38.33
C PHE A 148 17.23 -26.00 -37.42
N LYS A 149 17.89 -27.13 -37.69
CA LYS A 149 17.90 -28.35 -36.88
C LYS A 149 19.30 -28.54 -36.32
N ASN A 150 19.45 -28.59 -35.00
CA ASN A 150 20.75 -28.77 -34.34
C ASN A 150 21.82 -27.79 -34.86
N GLY A 151 21.43 -26.54 -35.13
CA GLY A 151 22.30 -25.50 -35.70
C GLY A 151 22.41 -25.48 -37.24
N THR A 152 22.06 -26.57 -37.93
CA THR A 152 22.15 -26.67 -39.38
C THR A 152 20.87 -26.19 -40.08
N LEU A 153 20.98 -25.33 -41.09
CA LEU A 153 19.84 -24.87 -41.90
C LEU A 153 19.22 -26.04 -42.66
N VAL A 154 17.91 -26.24 -42.49
CA VAL A 154 17.14 -27.25 -43.21
C VAL A 154 17.00 -26.84 -44.68
N LYS A 155 17.36 -27.75 -45.59
CA LYS A 155 17.15 -27.64 -47.03
C LYS A 155 16.30 -28.82 -47.51
N LYS A 156 15.31 -28.57 -48.35
CA LYS A 156 14.49 -29.62 -48.97
C LYS A 156 14.09 -29.19 -50.38
N ASP A 157 14.42 -30.03 -51.36
CA ASP A 157 14.12 -29.81 -52.79
C ASP A 157 14.56 -28.41 -53.26
N GLY A 158 15.80 -28.03 -52.93
CA GLY A 158 16.38 -26.71 -53.23
C GLY A 158 15.89 -25.55 -52.35
N LYS A 159 14.80 -25.72 -51.59
CA LYS A 159 14.20 -24.65 -50.77
C LYS A 159 14.86 -24.52 -49.40
N ARG A 160 15.04 -23.27 -48.97
CA ARG A 160 15.60 -22.86 -47.65
C ARG A 160 14.60 -22.09 -46.78
N VAL A 161 13.48 -21.68 -47.36
CA VAL A 161 12.40 -20.94 -46.71
C VAL A 161 11.12 -21.74 -46.90
N PHE A 162 10.37 -21.93 -45.82
CA PHE A 162 9.17 -22.75 -45.79
C PHE A 162 7.97 -21.94 -45.29
N GLY A 163 6.80 -22.18 -45.88
CA GLY A 163 5.57 -21.46 -45.56
C GLY A 163 5.52 -20.03 -46.07
N SER A 164 4.49 -19.31 -45.65
CA SER A 164 4.24 -17.90 -45.95
C SER A 164 3.40 -17.27 -44.83
N THR A 165 3.08 -15.97 -44.95
CA THR A 165 2.17 -15.27 -44.04
C THR A 165 0.75 -15.85 -44.01
N THR A 166 0.34 -16.55 -45.07
CA THR A 166 -0.99 -17.20 -45.19
C THR A 166 -0.92 -18.72 -45.03
N LYS A 167 0.25 -19.34 -45.24
CA LYS A 167 0.49 -20.78 -45.07
C LYS A 167 1.58 -21.01 -44.03
N PRO A 168 1.27 -20.96 -42.73
CA PRO A 168 2.26 -21.06 -41.66
C PRO A 168 2.91 -22.45 -41.61
N VAL A 169 4.03 -22.57 -40.90
CA VAL A 169 4.71 -23.85 -40.67
C VAL A 169 4.16 -24.51 -39.40
N LEU A 170 4.00 -25.82 -39.42
CA LEU A 170 3.46 -26.63 -38.33
C LEU A 170 4.53 -27.58 -37.77
N LEU A 171 4.70 -27.58 -36.45
CA LEU A 171 5.37 -28.65 -35.73
C LEU A 171 4.34 -29.64 -35.20
N ILE A 172 4.45 -30.88 -35.65
CA ILE A 172 3.57 -31.99 -35.28
C ILE A 172 4.34 -32.93 -34.35
N TYR A 173 3.93 -32.97 -33.08
CA TYR A 173 4.66 -33.66 -32.01
C TYR A 173 3.75 -34.58 -31.18
N GLU A 174 2.51 -34.17 -30.87
CA GLU A 174 1.61 -34.98 -30.03
C GLU A 174 1.37 -36.37 -30.61
N LYS A 175 1.01 -36.46 -31.90
CA LYS A 175 0.75 -37.74 -32.59
C LYS A 175 1.97 -38.67 -32.66
N LYS A 176 3.15 -38.16 -32.30
CA LYS A 176 4.44 -38.86 -32.33
C LYS A 176 4.93 -39.21 -30.93
N GLY A 177 4.09 -39.07 -29.90
CA GLY A 177 4.48 -39.35 -28.52
C GLY A 177 5.56 -38.40 -28.00
N SER A 178 5.47 -37.13 -28.38
CA SER A 178 6.51 -36.13 -28.09
C SER A 178 5.96 -34.94 -27.31
N ILE A 179 6.88 -34.20 -26.69
CA ILE A 179 6.67 -32.92 -26.03
C ILE A 179 7.49 -31.87 -26.78
N ALA A 180 6.89 -30.72 -27.03
CA ALA A 180 7.61 -29.54 -27.49
C ALA A 180 7.94 -28.65 -26.29
N ARG A 181 9.22 -28.42 -26.00
CA ARG A 181 9.65 -27.40 -25.02
C ARG A 181 9.96 -26.11 -25.78
N VAL A 182 9.22 -25.04 -25.49
CA VAL A 182 9.45 -23.71 -26.07
C VAL A 182 10.29 -22.91 -25.09
N LEU A 183 11.54 -22.62 -25.45
CA LEU A 183 12.52 -22.09 -24.51
C LEU A 183 12.13 -20.70 -23.99
N ASP A 184 11.65 -19.82 -24.86
CA ASP A 184 11.23 -18.45 -24.52
C ASP A 184 10.10 -18.40 -23.49
N THR A 185 9.20 -19.38 -23.52
CA THR A 185 8.12 -19.49 -22.52
C THR A 185 8.54 -20.25 -21.26
N GLY A 186 9.67 -20.96 -21.29
CA GLY A 186 10.07 -21.92 -20.26
C GLY A 186 9.17 -23.17 -20.17
N ARG A 187 8.12 -23.29 -21.00
CA ARG A 187 7.07 -24.30 -20.87
C ARG A 187 7.23 -25.48 -21.83
N ARG A 188 6.62 -26.60 -21.42
CA ARG A 188 6.48 -27.83 -22.20
C ARG A 188 5.04 -27.97 -22.67
N TYR A 189 4.84 -28.48 -23.87
CA TYR A 189 3.54 -28.69 -24.48
C TYR A 189 3.45 -30.14 -24.95
N ALA A 190 2.52 -30.90 -24.37
CA ALA A 190 2.33 -32.32 -24.65
C ALA A 190 1.17 -32.62 -25.62
N TYR A 191 0.35 -31.60 -25.93
CA TYR A 191 -0.89 -31.74 -26.69
C TYR A 191 -1.03 -30.66 -27.75
N GLY A 192 -1.57 -31.03 -28.90
CA GLY A 192 -1.80 -30.16 -30.04
C GLY A 192 -0.67 -30.17 -31.05
N ARG A 193 -0.59 -29.08 -31.81
CA ARG A 193 0.48 -28.76 -32.75
C ARG A 193 0.84 -27.29 -32.63
N LEU A 194 2.12 -26.97 -32.80
CA LEU A 194 2.57 -25.58 -32.79
C LEU A 194 2.56 -25.05 -34.23
N GLU A 195 1.97 -23.88 -34.39
CA GLU A 195 1.88 -23.15 -35.65
C GLU A 195 2.78 -21.91 -35.57
N PHE A 196 3.72 -21.85 -36.50
CA PHE A 196 4.72 -20.79 -36.65
C PHE A 196 4.26 -19.91 -37.81
N GLY A 197 3.57 -18.83 -37.46
CA GLY A 197 3.12 -17.81 -38.39
C GLY A 197 4.10 -16.65 -38.45
N THR A 198 3.98 -15.85 -39.49
CA THR A 198 4.78 -14.65 -39.73
C THR A 198 3.87 -13.50 -40.16
N TYR A 199 4.30 -12.27 -39.88
CA TYR A 199 3.62 -11.06 -40.33
C TYR A 199 4.63 -9.94 -40.55
N LYS A 200 4.32 -9.05 -41.50
CA LYS A 200 5.18 -7.92 -41.85
C LYS A 200 5.21 -6.92 -40.69
N SER A 201 6.42 -6.56 -40.25
CA SER A 201 6.65 -5.56 -39.20
C SER A 201 8.11 -5.12 -39.23
N SER A 202 8.35 -3.82 -39.17
CA SER A 202 9.71 -3.26 -39.04
C SER A 202 10.34 -3.50 -37.67
N SER A 203 9.56 -3.95 -36.68
CA SER A 203 10.06 -4.24 -35.34
C SER A 203 10.96 -5.49 -35.26
N CYS A 204 11.00 -6.31 -36.31
CA CYS A 204 11.83 -7.50 -36.41
C CYS A 204 12.63 -7.47 -37.73
N SER A 205 13.88 -7.92 -37.71
CA SER A 205 14.68 -8.11 -38.92
C SER A 205 14.41 -9.50 -39.52
N PRO A 206 14.24 -9.64 -40.85
CA PRO A 206 14.40 -8.63 -41.92
C PRO A 206 13.05 -8.03 -42.41
N GLY A 207 12.25 -7.45 -41.51
CA GLY A 207 10.95 -6.84 -41.83
C GLY A 207 9.74 -7.76 -41.60
N TYR A 208 9.95 -8.92 -40.98
CA TYR A 208 8.90 -9.85 -40.57
C TYR A 208 9.15 -10.34 -39.16
N CYS A 209 8.09 -10.41 -38.35
CA CYS A 209 8.12 -11.06 -37.05
C CYS A 209 7.50 -12.46 -37.13
N ALA A 210 7.98 -13.37 -36.30
CA ALA A 210 7.34 -14.65 -36.04
C ALA A 210 6.32 -14.55 -34.89
N ARG A 211 5.30 -15.40 -34.96
CA ARG A 211 4.36 -15.67 -33.87
C ARG A 211 4.19 -17.16 -33.68
N LEU A 212 3.94 -17.57 -32.44
CA LEU A 212 3.69 -18.96 -32.06
C LEU A 212 2.25 -19.13 -31.58
N VAL A 213 1.51 -20.00 -32.26
CA VAL A 213 0.13 -20.35 -31.88
C VAL A 213 0.03 -21.85 -31.63
N LEU A 214 -0.51 -22.22 -30.47
CA LEU A 214 -0.85 -23.60 -30.16
C LEU A 214 -2.25 -23.93 -30.68
N ARG A 215 -2.36 -24.96 -31.51
CA ARG A 215 -3.64 -25.53 -31.96
C ARG A 215 -3.93 -26.80 -31.21
N ILE A 216 -4.94 -26.76 -30.35
CA ILE A 216 -5.19 -27.81 -29.37
C ILE A 216 -6.69 -28.11 -29.26
N GLY A 217 -7.06 -29.34 -28.94
CA GLY A 217 -8.45 -29.71 -28.66
C GLY A 217 -8.94 -29.09 -27.36
N MET A 218 -10.19 -28.65 -27.29
CA MET A 218 -10.74 -27.94 -26.11
C MET A 218 -10.50 -28.68 -24.79
N GLN A 219 -10.72 -29.99 -24.76
CA GLN A 219 -10.49 -30.79 -23.56
C GLN A 219 -9.01 -30.76 -23.11
N LYS A 220 -8.08 -30.88 -24.05
CA LYS A 220 -6.63 -30.87 -23.80
C LYS A 220 -6.11 -29.46 -23.50
N TYR A 221 -6.78 -28.42 -23.98
CA TYR A 221 -6.51 -27.05 -23.57
C TYR A 221 -6.77 -26.88 -22.07
N LEU A 222 -7.89 -27.40 -21.56
CA LEU A 222 -8.20 -27.28 -20.13
C LEU A 222 -7.24 -28.06 -19.24
N TYR A 223 -6.64 -29.15 -19.72
CA TYR A 223 -5.57 -29.82 -18.98
C TYR A 223 -4.40 -28.88 -18.60
N GLY A 224 -4.07 -27.92 -19.47
CA GLY A 224 -3.00 -26.95 -19.24
C GLY A 224 -3.45 -25.65 -18.60
N LEU A 225 -4.71 -25.54 -18.15
CA LEU A 225 -5.21 -24.34 -17.48
C LEU A 225 -4.61 -24.24 -16.07
N GLY A 226 -3.84 -23.17 -15.84
CA GLY A 226 -3.06 -22.91 -14.63
C GLY A 226 -3.74 -21.99 -13.61
N GLU A 227 -5.06 -21.95 -13.61
CA GLU A 227 -5.84 -20.94 -12.87
C GLU A 227 -5.96 -21.28 -11.38
N MET A 228 -6.01 -22.57 -11.02
CA MET A 228 -6.16 -23.02 -9.63
C MET A 228 -5.24 -24.20 -9.30
N PRO A 229 -4.83 -24.34 -8.01
CA PRO A 229 -4.07 -25.48 -7.54
C PRO A 229 -4.82 -26.80 -7.76
N SER A 230 -4.12 -27.79 -8.29
CA SER A 230 -4.71 -29.12 -8.56
C SER A 230 -4.98 -29.94 -7.29
N SER A 231 -4.49 -29.48 -6.13
CA SER A 231 -4.69 -30.10 -4.82
C SER A 231 -6.09 -29.84 -4.23
N TRP A 232 -6.82 -28.87 -4.78
CA TRP A 232 -8.14 -28.47 -4.28
C TRP A 232 -9.21 -29.54 -4.50
N PRO A 233 -10.35 -29.48 -3.77
CA PRO A 233 -11.44 -30.44 -3.86
C PRO A 233 -12.05 -30.50 -5.26
N ALA A 234 -12.57 -31.66 -5.63
CA ALA A 234 -13.03 -31.97 -6.97
C ALA A 234 -14.08 -30.98 -7.49
N GLU A 235 -15.01 -30.57 -6.63
CA GLU A 235 -16.13 -29.68 -6.95
C GLU A 235 -15.63 -28.28 -7.37
N ALA A 236 -14.58 -27.77 -6.70
CA ALA A 236 -13.95 -26.52 -7.08
C ALA A 236 -13.20 -26.65 -8.42
N LEU A 237 -12.47 -27.76 -8.62
CA LEU A 237 -11.78 -28.05 -9.87
C LEU A 237 -12.75 -28.18 -11.05
N GLU A 238 -13.89 -28.83 -10.85
CA GLU A 238 -14.94 -29.01 -11.85
C GLU A 238 -15.62 -27.68 -12.20
N ALA A 239 -15.94 -26.86 -11.19
CA ALA A 239 -16.48 -25.52 -11.41
C ALA A 239 -15.52 -24.68 -12.28
N GLN A 240 -14.21 -24.72 -12.01
CA GLN A 240 -13.21 -24.02 -12.83
C GLN A 240 -13.04 -24.60 -14.23
N ALA A 241 -13.13 -25.92 -14.39
CA ALA A 241 -13.09 -26.53 -15.71
C ALA A 241 -14.28 -26.07 -16.56
N ILE A 242 -15.49 -26.00 -15.98
CA ILE A 242 -16.70 -25.52 -16.66
C ILE A 242 -16.60 -24.03 -17.00
N THR A 243 -16.21 -23.17 -16.06
CA THR A 243 -16.06 -21.73 -16.32
C THR A 243 -14.96 -21.47 -17.34
N GLY A 244 -13.82 -22.16 -17.22
CA GLY A 244 -12.73 -22.02 -18.17
C GLY A 244 -13.13 -22.45 -19.59
N ARG A 245 -13.86 -23.57 -19.73
CA ARG A 245 -14.41 -24.02 -21.02
C ARG A 245 -15.38 -23.00 -21.61
N THR A 246 -16.26 -22.46 -20.76
CA THR A 246 -17.28 -21.49 -21.16
C THR A 246 -16.64 -20.19 -21.64
N TYR A 247 -15.63 -19.69 -20.93
CA TYR A 247 -14.87 -18.51 -21.32
C TYR A 247 -14.23 -18.71 -22.70
N ALA A 248 -13.51 -19.82 -22.90
CA ALA A 248 -12.88 -20.15 -24.16
C ALA A 248 -13.89 -20.27 -25.32
N ALA A 249 -15.01 -20.97 -25.08
CA ALA A 249 -16.08 -21.13 -26.07
C ALA A 249 -16.73 -19.79 -26.44
N ARG A 250 -17.02 -18.94 -25.46
CA ARG A 250 -17.55 -17.59 -25.67
C ARG A 250 -16.58 -16.75 -26.49
N ARG A 251 -15.28 -16.73 -26.14
CA ARG A 251 -14.26 -15.97 -26.88
C ARG A 251 -14.15 -16.40 -28.34
N VAL A 252 -14.14 -17.71 -28.61
CA VAL A 252 -14.16 -18.23 -29.99
C VAL A 252 -15.43 -17.79 -30.72
N LYS A 253 -16.60 -17.84 -30.06
CA LYS A 253 -17.87 -17.45 -30.66
C LYS A 253 -17.94 -15.96 -30.98
N THR A 254 -17.40 -15.10 -30.11
CA THR A 254 -17.51 -13.64 -30.24
C THR A 254 -16.38 -13.01 -31.04
N SER A 255 -15.17 -13.56 -30.99
CA SER A 255 -13.96 -12.95 -31.57
C SER A 255 -13.32 -13.81 -32.65
N GLY A 256 -13.86 -15.00 -32.91
CA GLY A 256 -13.31 -15.95 -33.86
C GLY A 256 -12.02 -16.61 -33.36
N GLN A 257 -11.39 -17.36 -34.27
CA GLN A 257 -10.14 -18.08 -34.00
C GLN A 257 -8.89 -17.28 -34.40
N HIS A 258 -9.08 -16.16 -35.11
CA HIS A 258 -8.05 -15.41 -35.80
C HIS A 258 -8.12 -13.92 -35.42
N ARG A 259 -7.95 -13.61 -34.12
CA ARG A 259 -7.92 -12.21 -33.64
C ARG A 259 -6.72 -11.47 -34.24
N VAL A 260 -6.94 -10.23 -34.68
CA VAL A 260 -5.89 -9.34 -35.19
C VAL A 260 -4.75 -9.23 -34.16
N GLY A 261 -3.51 -9.20 -34.65
CA GLY A 261 -2.30 -9.14 -33.84
C GLY A 261 -1.74 -10.52 -33.45
N CYS A 262 -2.56 -11.43 -32.88
CA CYS A 262 -2.06 -12.74 -32.43
C CYS A 262 -2.40 -13.92 -33.34
N ASP A 263 -3.42 -13.79 -34.19
CA ASP A 263 -3.97 -14.89 -35.00
C ASP A 263 -4.39 -16.10 -34.17
N CYS A 264 -5.01 -15.78 -33.04
CA CYS A 264 -5.39 -16.69 -31.98
C CYS A 264 -6.80 -16.35 -31.46
N ALA A 265 -7.43 -17.31 -30.77
CA ALA A 265 -8.67 -17.08 -30.03
C ALA A 265 -8.40 -16.57 -28.62
N LEU A 266 -7.32 -17.05 -28.00
CA LEU A 266 -6.98 -16.86 -26.59
C LEU A 266 -5.49 -16.56 -26.45
N TYR A 267 -5.11 -15.63 -25.57
CA TYR A 267 -3.74 -15.55 -25.06
C TYR A 267 -3.54 -16.57 -23.93
N ASP A 268 -2.30 -17.02 -23.73
CA ASP A 268 -1.89 -17.91 -22.63
C ASP A 268 -1.65 -17.18 -21.28
N SER A 269 -2.08 -15.92 -21.20
CA SER A 269 -1.86 -15.03 -20.07
C SER A 269 -3.20 -14.58 -19.45
N PRO A 270 -3.19 -13.95 -18.27
CA PRO A 270 -4.41 -13.44 -17.63
C PRO A 270 -5.20 -12.39 -18.42
N VAL A 271 -4.71 -11.94 -19.59
CA VAL A 271 -5.55 -11.19 -20.55
C VAL A 271 -6.74 -12.04 -20.99
N ASP A 272 -6.53 -13.34 -21.16
CA ASP A 272 -7.58 -14.32 -21.44
C ASP A 272 -7.64 -15.38 -20.35
N GLN A 273 -6.74 -16.37 -20.38
CA GLN A 273 -6.65 -17.39 -19.34
C GLN A 273 -5.20 -17.84 -19.17
N ALA A 274 -4.77 -18.07 -17.93
CA ALA A 274 -3.43 -18.55 -17.63
C ALA A 274 -3.26 -19.99 -18.14
N TYR A 275 -2.57 -20.17 -19.27
CA TYR A 275 -2.29 -21.47 -19.85
C TYR A 275 -0.80 -21.81 -19.68
N ILE A 276 -0.52 -22.89 -18.95
CA ILE A 276 0.82 -23.27 -18.50
C ILE A 276 1.37 -24.51 -19.23
N GLY A 277 0.72 -24.94 -20.31
CA GLY A 277 1.14 -26.12 -21.06
C GLY A 277 0.97 -27.40 -20.22
N ASP A 278 1.97 -28.27 -20.22
CA ASP A 278 1.97 -29.54 -19.49
C ASP A 278 2.55 -29.43 -18.08
N ALA A 279 2.80 -28.20 -17.58
CA ALA A 279 3.47 -27.97 -16.30
C ALA A 279 2.78 -28.71 -15.13
N LYS A 280 1.44 -28.77 -15.08
CA LYS A 280 0.71 -29.50 -14.02
C LYS A 280 1.09 -30.98 -13.88
N ARG A 281 1.62 -31.62 -14.94
CA ARG A 281 2.10 -33.01 -14.93
C ARG A 281 3.54 -33.12 -14.45
N ASP A 282 4.38 -32.15 -14.80
CA ASP A 282 5.83 -32.20 -14.55
C ASP A 282 6.23 -31.62 -13.19
N SER A 283 5.47 -30.65 -12.70
CA SER A 283 5.63 -30.04 -11.39
C SER A 283 4.35 -29.31 -10.97
N ASP A 284 3.89 -29.56 -9.75
CA ASP A 284 2.96 -28.67 -9.08
C ASP A 284 3.70 -27.85 -8.02
N ALA A 285 3.00 -26.90 -7.39
CA ALA A 285 3.60 -26.01 -6.39
C ALA A 285 4.17 -26.75 -5.17
N ASP A 286 3.73 -28.00 -4.93
CA ASP A 286 4.06 -28.79 -3.75
C ASP A 286 5.02 -29.95 -4.06
N GLY A 287 5.50 -30.07 -5.31
CA GLY A 287 6.34 -31.18 -5.77
C GLY A 287 5.62 -32.54 -5.84
N LYS A 288 4.28 -32.56 -5.84
CA LYS A 288 3.42 -33.75 -5.79
C LYS A 288 2.63 -33.96 -7.07
N ALA A 289 3.24 -33.65 -8.21
CA ALA A 289 2.55 -33.62 -9.51
C ALA A 289 1.80 -34.92 -9.80
N ASP A 290 2.40 -36.09 -9.51
CA ASP A 290 1.79 -37.40 -9.70
C ASP A 290 0.51 -37.61 -8.89
N THR A 291 0.35 -36.91 -7.76
CA THR A 291 -0.85 -36.98 -6.91
C THR A 291 -1.93 -36.02 -7.39
N TYR A 292 -1.58 -34.78 -7.76
CA TYR A 292 -2.57 -33.74 -8.03
C TYR A 292 -2.94 -33.60 -9.52
N TRP A 293 -2.04 -33.96 -10.44
CA TRP A 293 -2.37 -34.00 -11.87
C TRP A 293 -3.60 -34.88 -12.18
N PRO A 294 -3.71 -36.13 -11.65
CA PRO A 294 -4.90 -36.96 -11.88
C PRO A 294 -6.20 -36.31 -11.38
N LYS A 295 -6.17 -35.56 -10.27
CA LYS A 295 -7.34 -34.85 -9.73
C LYS A 295 -7.82 -33.77 -10.71
N TRP A 296 -6.91 -32.90 -11.18
CA TRP A 296 -7.25 -31.86 -12.16
C TRP A 296 -7.74 -32.45 -13.47
N LYS A 297 -6.99 -33.41 -14.04
CA LYS A 297 -7.38 -34.09 -15.27
C LYS A 297 -8.75 -34.75 -15.12
N GLY A 298 -9.00 -35.43 -14.00
CA GLY A 298 -10.27 -36.08 -13.70
C GLY A 298 -11.45 -35.11 -13.64
N ALA A 299 -11.28 -33.94 -13.01
CA ALA A 299 -12.31 -32.90 -12.98
C ALA A 299 -12.61 -32.33 -14.39
N VAL A 300 -11.58 -32.12 -15.21
CA VAL A 300 -11.73 -31.70 -16.60
C VAL A 300 -12.50 -32.77 -17.39
N ASP A 301 -12.20 -34.06 -17.18
CA ASP A 301 -12.83 -35.19 -17.87
C ASP A 301 -14.28 -35.45 -17.47
N ARG A 302 -14.60 -35.42 -16.18
CA ARG A 302 -15.99 -35.56 -15.71
C ARG A 302 -16.90 -34.44 -16.24
N THR A 303 -16.34 -33.25 -16.41
CA THR A 303 -17.07 -32.08 -16.95
C THR A 303 -16.98 -31.94 -18.47
N LYS A 304 -16.54 -32.98 -19.21
CA LYS A 304 -16.35 -32.89 -20.66
C LYS A 304 -17.60 -32.37 -21.37
N GLY A 305 -17.40 -31.30 -22.14
CA GLY A 305 -18.45 -30.62 -22.92
C GLY A 305 -19.39 -29.73 -22.10
N GLN A 306 -19.28 -29.68 -20.77
CA GLN A 306 -20.13 -28.84 -19.94
C GLN A 306 -19.68 -27.38 -19.98
N VAL A 307 -20.65 -26.48 -20.19
CA VAL A 307 -20.49 -25.02 -20.20
C VAL A 307 -21.66 -24.36 -19.46
N LEU A 308 -21.50 -23.12 -19.04
CA LEU A 308 -22.58 -22.28 -18.53
C LEU A 308 -23.26 -21.53 -19.66
N MET A 309 -24.59 -21.69 -19.74
CA MET A 309 -25.45 -21.06 -20.73
C MET A 309 -26.39 -20.05 -20.08
N TYR A 310 -26.64 -18.93 -20.77
CA TYR A 310 -27.65 -17.94 -20.42
C TYR A 310 -28.34 -17.47 -21.71
N ASN A 311 -29.68 -17.51 -21.74
CA ASN A 311 -30.50 -17.14 -22.90
C ASN A 311 -29.96 -17.69 -24.25
N GLY A 312 -29.66 -18.98 -24.28
CA GLY A 312 -29.18 -19.67 -25.50
C GLY A 312 -27.71 -19.42 -25.88
N GLY A 313 -27.00 -18.52 -25.19
CA GLY A 313 -25.58 -18.24 -25.44
C GLY A 313 -24.65 -18.70 -24.32
N PHE A 314 -23.35 -18.83 -24.63
CA PHE A 314 -22.31 -19.07 -23.60
C PHE A 314 -22.23 -17.86 -22.65
N ALA A 315 -22.38 -18.10 -21.35
CA ALA A 315 -22.31 -17.05 -20.33
C ALA A 315 -20.91 -16.42 -20.25
N GLN A 316 -20.83 -15.16 -19.81
CA GLN A 316 -19.56 -14.52 -19.47
C GLN A 316 -19.09 -14.97 -18.08
N THR A 317 -18.19 -15.94 -18.06
CA THR A 317 -17.73 -16.60 -16.84
C THR A 317 -16.38 -16.06 -16.36
N LEU A 318 -16.38 -14.80 -15.93
CA LEU A 318 -15.20 -14.19 -15.31
C LEU A 318 -14.96 -14.78 -13.93
N TYR A 319 -13.70 -14.90 -13.53
CA TYR A 319 -13.31 -15.41 -12.22
C TYR A 319 -12.03 -14.72 -11.75
N SER A 320 -11.83 -14.66 -10.44
CA SER A 320 -10.65 -14.07 -9.82
C SER A 320 -10.19 -14.88 -8.62
N SER A 321 -8.96 -14.66 -8.17
CA SER A 321 -8.36 -15.47 -7.10
C SER A 321 -9.18 -15.42 -5.81
N SER A 322 -9.51 -14.22 -5.34
CA SER A 322 -10.18 -14.01 -4.05
C SER A 322 -11.18 -12.86 -4.16
N SER A 323 -12.38 -13.03 -3.62
CA SER A 323 -13.41 -11.99 -3.59
C SER A 323 -13.22 -11.02 -2.42
N GLY A 324 -12.49 -11.40 -1.37
CA GLY A 324 -12.41 -10.62 -0.13
C GLY A 324 -13.71 -10.69 0.69
N GLY A 325 -14.53 -11.71 0.45
CA GLY A 325 -15.79 -11.96 1.16
C GLY A 325 -17.06 -11.50 0.45
N HIS A 326 -16.96 -10.80 -0.68
CA HIS A 326 -18.11 -10.40 -1.49
C HIS A 326 -17.67 -10.09 -2.94
N THR A 327 -18.42 -10.53 -3.95
CA THR A 327 -18.16 -10.20 -5.36
C THR A 327 -18.84 -8.88 -5.74
N GLU A 328 -18.56 -8.30 -6.90
CA GLU A 328 -19.06 -6.97 -7.29
C GLU A 328 -19.95 -7.03 -8.55
N HIS A 329 -20.77 -6.00 -8.73
CA HIS A 329 -21.50 -5.79 -9.98
C HIS A 329 -20.56 -5.38 -11.12
N ASN A 330 -20.80 -5.91 -12.32
CA ASN A 330 -19.90 -5.71 -13.46
C ASN A 330 -19.77 -4.23 -13.89
N GLU A 331 -20.86 -3.47 -13.85
CA GLU A 331 -20.89 -2.06 -14.22
C GLU A 331 -20.09 -1.16 -13.26
N ASN A 332 -19.86 -1.62 -12.02
CA ASN A 332 -19.05 -0.91 -11.04
C ASN A 332 -17.53 -1.11 -11.25
N VAL A 333 -17.14 -2.12 -12.04
CA VAL A 333 -15.74 -2.50 -12.25
C VAL A 333 -15.26 -2.19 -13.67
N TRP A 334 -16.05 -2.51 -14.71
CA TRP A 334 -15.68 -2.34 -16.12
C TRP A 334 -16.71 -1.57 -16.96
N GLY A 335 -17.65 -0.87 -16.32
CA GLY A 335 -18.67 -0.05 -16.97
C GLY A 335 -18.57 1.43 -16.61
N SER A 336 -19.71 2.11 -16.65
CA SER A 336 -19.91 3.50 -16.22
C SER A 336 -20.78 3.62 -14.95
N GLY A 337 -21.07 2.49 -14.30
CA GLY A 337 -21.99 2.39 -13.17
C GLY A 337 -23.48 2.45 -13.56
N ARG A 338 -23.81 2.41 -14.85
CA ARG A 338 -25.18 2.40 -15.36
C ARG A 338 -25.79 1.00 -15.28
N SER A 339 -27.02 0.91 -14.80
CA SER A 339 -27.77 -0.36 -14.73
C SER A 339 -28.04 -0.96 -16.11
N SER A 340 -28.08 -0.16 -17.18
CA SER A 340 -28.21 -0.64 -18.57
C SER A 340 -27.04 -1.50 -19.03
N GLU A 341 -25.89 -1.42 -18.35
CA GLU A 341 -24.70 -2.23 -18.63
C GLU A 341 -24.63 -3.48 -17.75
N ALA A 342 -25.62 -3.69 -16.87
CA ALA A 342 -25.66 -4.83 -15.97
C ALA A 342 -25.77 -6.14 -16.76
N ILE A 343 -24.88 -7.07 -16.46
CA ILE A 343 -24.99 -8.45 -16.90
C ILE A 343 -25.79 -9.20 -15.83
N PRO A 344 -27.00 -9.74 -16.14
CA PRO A 344 -27.94 -10.22 -15.13
C PRO A 344 -27.39 -11.31 -14.21
N TYR A 345 -26.50 -12.16 -14.72
CA TYR A 345 -25.88 -13.25 -13.97
C TYR A 345 -24.49 -12.90 -13.41
N LEU A 346 -24.00 -11.67 -13.56
CA LEU A 346 -22.68 -11.26 -13.07
C LEU A 346 -22.83 -10.15 -12.03
N ARG A 347 -23.50 -10.50 -10.93
CA ARG A 347 -23.85 -9.58 -9.84
C ARG A 347 -22.98 -9.85 -8.61
N GLY A 348 -22.85 -8.82 -7.76
CA GLY A 348 -22.21 -8.97 -6.46
C GLY A 348 -23.04 -9.85 -5.54
N VAL A 349 -22.40 -10.87 -4.96
CA VAL A 349 -23.00 -11.81 -4.00
C VAL A 349 -22.10 -11.98 -2.77
N PRO A 350 -22.67 -12.21 -1.58
CA PRO A 350 -21.90 -12.51 -0.38
C PRO A 350 -21.11 -13.82 -0.53
N ASP A 351 -19.84 -13.79 -0.14
CA ASP A 351 -18.93 -14.90 -0.35
C ASP A 351 -18.05 -15.18 0.88
N ARG A 352 -18.69 -15.37 2.04
CA ARG A 352 -18.00 -15.77 3.29
C ARG A 352 -17.07 -16.98 3.11
N PRO A 353 -17.40 -18.01 2.29
CA PRO A 353 -16.50 -19.13 2.02
C PRO A 353 -15.15 -18.75 1.42
N ASP A 354 -15.00 -17.56 0.83
CA ASP A 354 -13.72 -17.02 0.34
C ASP A 354 -12.62 -17.00 1.40
N ARG A 355 -12.97 -16.91 2.69
CA ARG A 355 -12.00 -17.05 3.79
C ARG A 355 -11.31 -18.42 3.79
N ALA A 356 -11.95 -19.43 3.21
CA ALA A 356 -11.45 -20.80 3.05
C ALA A 356 -10.92 -21.41 4.36
N ARG A 357 -11.70 -21.28 5.44
CA ARG A 357 -11.30 -21.70 6.82
C ARG A 357 -9.96 -21.09 7.28
N GLY A 358 -9.61 -19.90 6.79
CA GLY A 358 -8.36 -19.20 7.09
C GLY A 358 -7.23 -19.45 6.10
N ALA A 359 -7.40 -20.35 5.13
CA ALA A 359 -6.36 -20.71 4.17
C ALA A 359 -6.13 -19.67 3.05
N ASN A 360 -7.03 -18.68 2.88
CA ASN A 360 -6.90 -17.65 1.85
C ASN A 360 -6.06 -16.45 2.35
N PRO A 361 -4.79 -16.30 1.92
CA PRO A 361 -3.93 -15.17 2.32
C PRO A 361 -4.35 -13.85 1.67
N ASN A 362 -5.31 -13.90 0.74
CA ASN A 362 -5.83 -12.77 0.00
C ASN A 362 -7.22 -12.37 0.48
N TYR A 363 -7.75 -13.02 1.51
CA TYR A 363 -9.03 -12.64 2.10
C TYR A 363 -8.95 -11.21 2.66
N ARG A 364 -7.84 -10.89 3.34
CA ARG A 364 -7.47 -9.56 3.82
C ARG A 364 -5.99 -9.31 3.63
N TRP A 365 -5.63 -8.06 3.37
CA TRP A 365 -4.24 -7.64 3.27
C TRP A 365 -4.08 -6.17 3.67
N THR A 366 -2.88 -5.81 4.09
CA THR A 366 -2.50 -4.43 4.41
C THR A 366 -1.28 -4.05 3.60
N THR A 367 -1.28 -2.86 3.00
CA THR A 367 -0.11 -2.29 2.31
C THR A 367 0.12 -0.87 2.80
N THR A 368 1.34 -0.57 3.24
CA THR A 368 1.71 0.76 3.71
C THR A 368 2.62 1.43 2.69
N VAL A 369 2.27 2.65 2.29
CA VAL A 369 3.01 3.45 1.31
C VAL A 369 3.36 4.80 1.94
N SER A 370 4.60 5.27 1.79
CA SER A 370 4.95 6.63 2.22
C SER A 370 4.21 7.67 1.36
N TRP A 371 3.86 8.82 1.93
CA TRP A 371 3.19 9.89 1.19
C TRP A 371 4.03 10.37 0.00
N GLY A 372 5.36 10.38 0.14
CA GLY A 372 6.27 10.69 -0.97
C GLY A 372 6.16 9.67 -2.11
N ALA A 373 6.15 8.37 -1.81
CA ALA A 373 5.97 7.34 -2.83
C ALA A 373 4.57 7.41 -3.48
N LEU A 374 3.53 7.69 -2.70
CA LEU A 374 2.19 7.94 -3.23
C LEU A 374 2.19 9.16 -4.17
N GLU A 375 2.78 10.28 -3.76
CA GLU A 375 2.92 11.49 -4.57
C GLU A 375 3.63 11.20 -5.90
N SER A 376 4.79 10.53 -5.86
CA SER A 376 5.55 10.17 -7.06
C SER A 376 4.73 9.30 -8.02
N ARG A 377 4.03 8.28 -7.50
CA ARG A 377 3.17 7.40 -8.33
C ARG A 377 1.98 8.15 -8.93
N MET A 378 1.29 8.96 -8.14
CA MET A 378 0.15 9.77 -8.64
C MET A 378 0.60 10.79 -9.68
N ASN A 379 1.78 11.40 -9.49
CA ASN A 379 2.33 12.32 -10.49
C ASN A 379 2.75 11.59 -11.77
N SER A 380 3.37 10.41 -11.68
CA SER A 380 3.79 9.63 -12.85
C SER A 380 2.61 9.17 -13.71
N TYR A 381 1.51 8.75 -13.09
CA TYR A 381 0.33 8.24 -13.81
C TYR A 381 -0.63 9.34 -14.22
N PHE A 382 -0.77 10.39 -13.40
CA PHE A 382 -1.85 11.37 -13.54
C PHE A 382 -1.38 12.82 -13.54
N GLY A 383 -0.08 13.12 -13.57
CA GLY A 383 0.45 14.48 -13.74
C GLY A 383 0.05 15.47 -12.62
N THR A 384 -0.19 15.00 -11.41
CA THR A 384 -0.77 15.81 -10.32
C THR A 384 0.17 16.90 -9.78
N GLY A 385 1.48 16.78 -9.99
CA GLY A 385 2.48 17.53 -9.22
C GLY A 385 2.46 17.10 -7.74
N ARG A 386 2.76 18.02 -6.83
CA ARG A 386 2.78 17.75 -5.39
C ARG A 386 1.40 17.36 -4.88
N LEU A 387 1.32 16.27 -4.12
CA LEU A 387 0.06 15.69 -3.67
C LEU A 387 -0.46 16.46 -2.45
N LYS A 388 -1.66 17.04 -2.59
CA LYS A 388 -2.35 17.78 -1.51
C LYS A 388 -3.40 16.93 -0.81
N ARG A 389 -4.19 16.17 -1.58
CA ARG A 389 -5.27 15.32 -1.04
C ARG A 389 -5.45 14.07 -1.88
N PHE A 390 -5.72 12.95 -1.22
CA PHE A 390 -6.07 11.67 -1.83
C PHE A 390 -7.30 11.15 -1.08
N ARG A 391 -8.43 10.92 -1.77
CA ARG A 391 -9.66 10.43 -1.15
C ARG A 391 -10.45 9.51 -2.06
N LEU A 392 -11.08 8.51 -1.47
CA LEU A 392 -12.12 7.73 -2.12
C LEU A 392 -13.39 8.58 -2.23
N VAL A 393 -14.16 8.40 -3.31
CA VAL A 393 -15.40 9.14 -3.55
C VAL A 393 -16.56 8.14 -3.51
N PRO A 394 -17.54 8.30 -2.60
CA PRO A 394 -18.74 7.48 -2.57
C PRO A 394 -19.61 7.63 -3.84
N PRO A 395 -20.52 6.67 -4.11
CA PRO A 395 -20.68 5.40 -3.38
C PRO A 395 -19.53 4.42 -3.68
N LEU A 396 -19.21 3.58 -2.70
CA LEU A 396 -18.45 2.36 -2.97
C LEU A 396 -19.42 1.31 -3.55
N GLY A 397 -18.86 0.29 -4.20
CA GLY A 397 -19.64 -0.83 -4.72
C GLY A 397 -20.23 -1.68 -3.59
N VAL A 398 -21.14 -2.60 -3.92
CA VAL A 398 -21.81 -3.46 -2.93
C VAL A 398 -20.81 -4.32 -2.15
N SER A 399 -19.66 -4.62 -2.75
CA SER A 399 -18.60 -5.37 -2.09
C SER A 399 -17.66 -4.49 -1.24
N GLY A 400 -17.91 -3.19 -1.13
CA GLY A 400 -16.99 -2.20 -0.56
C GLY A 400 -15.84 -1.80 -1.49
N ARG A 401 -15.84 -2.26 -2.75
CA ARG A 401 -14.81 -1.90 -3.75
C ARG A 401 -14.91 -0.44 -4.14
N VAL A 402 -13.74 0.16 -4.39
CA VAL A 402 -13.66 1.43 -5.12
C VAL A 402 -14.08 1.16 -6.56
N THR A 403 -15.14 1.82 -7.01
CA THR A 403 -15.74 1.62 -8.33
C THR A 403 -14.98 2.39 -9.42
N VAL A 404 -15.45 2.27 -10.66
CA VAL A 404 -15.26 3.28 -11.71
C VAL A 404 -15.75 4.66 -11.25
N VAL A 405 -15.28 5.72 -11.90
CA VAL A 405 -15.96 7.02 -11.87
C VAL A 405 -17.28 6.85 -12.58
N ARG A 406 -18.36 6.93 -11.81
CA ARG A 406 -19.71 6.70 -12.28
C ARG A 406 -20.16 7.86 -13.18
N TYR A 407 -21.13 7.58 -14.06
CA TYR A 407 -21.69 8.57 -14.99
C TYR A 407 -22.27 9.82 -14.30
N ASP A 408 -22.69 9.69 -13.04
CA ASP A 408 -23.22 10.75 -12.18
C ASP A 408 -22.13 11.55 -11.44
N GLY A 409 -20.85 11.24 -11.69
CA GLY A 409 -19.70 11.87 -11.04
C GLY A 409 -19.30 11.26 -9.69
N GLY A 410 -20.07 10.30 -9.16
CA GLY A 410 -19.75 9.52 -7.96
C GLY A 410 -18.67 8.45 -8.19
N GLY A 411 -18.33 7.69 -7.15
CA GLY A 411 -17.42 6.55 -7.24
C GLY A 411 -15.95 6.89 -7.53
N GLY A 412 -15.08 5.89 -7.57
CA GLY A 412 -13.65 6.09 -7.88
C GLY A 412 -12.88 6.93 -6.84
N VAL A 413 -11.83 7.61 -7.30
CA VAL A 413 -10.88 8.35 -6.45
C VAL A 413 -10.71 9.79 -6.92
N LYS A 414 -10.60 10.73 -5.98
CA LYS A 414 -10.26 12.14 -6.25
C LYS A 414 -8.87 12.45 -5.70
N ILE A 415 -7.96 12.82 -6.59
CA ILE A 415 -6.58 13.15 -6.28
C ILE A 415 -6.37 14.64 -6.54
N VAL A 416 -6.11 15.43 -5.50
CA VAL A 416 -5.83 16.86 -5.62
C VAL A 416 -4.33 17.07 -5.54
N GLY A 417 -3.74 17.56 -6.62
CA GLY A 417 -2.34 17.93 -6.70
C GLY A 417 -2.11 19.43 -6.79
N SER A 418 -0.85 19.84 -6.88
CA SER A 418 -0.47 21.24 -7.09
C SER A 418 -0.70 21.73 -8.52
N ARG A 419 -0.65 20.82 -9.51
CA ARG A 419 -0.86 21.15 -10.93
C ARG A 419 -2.28 20.90 -11.38
N ARG A 420 -2.91 19.81 -10.95
CA ARG A 420 -4.30 19.49 -11.30
C ARG A 420 -5.00 18.60 -10.28
N THR A 421 -6.31 18.49 -10.42
CA THR A 421 -7.12 17.47 -9.75
C THR A 421 -7.48 16.36 -10.73
N ALA A 422 -7.20 15.11 -10.38
CA ALA A 422 -7.57 13.94 -11.18
C ALA A 422 -8.77 13.20 -10.56
N ARG A 423 -9.68 12.74 -11.43
CA ARG A 423 -10.77 11.81 -11.12
C ARG A 423 -10.51 10.53 -11.89
N VAL A 424 -10.32 9.43 -11.17
CA VAL A 424 -9.83 8.16 -11.73
C VAL A 424 -10.55 6.98 -11.09
N ASP A 425 -10.56 5.86 -11.79
CA ASP A 425 -11.24 4.64 -11.36
C ASP A 425 -10.45 3.93 -10.26
N GLY A 426 -11.11 3.05 -9.51
CA GLY A 426 -10.41 2.16 -8.58
C GLY A 426 -9.33 1.32 -9.28
N TRP A 427 -9.57 0.91 -10.54
CA TRP A 427 -8.64 0.12 -11.34
C TRP A 427 -7.35 0.86 -11.69
N ASP A 428 -7.46 2.16 -11.97
CA ASP A 428 -6.30 3.01 -12.25
C ASP A 428 -5.41 3.11 -11.01
N ILE A 429 -6.00 3.26 -9.82
CA ILE A 429 -5.27 3.29 -8.56
C ILE A 429 -4.62 1.94 -8.26
N ARG A 430 -5.37 0.84 -8.44
CA ARG A 430 -4.84 -0.51 -8.28
C ARG A 430 -3.60 -0.71 -9.15
N SER A 431 -3.68 -0.31 -10.42
CA SER A 431 -2.58 -0.42 -11.37
C SER A 431 -1.40 0.48 -11.01
N ALA A 432 -1.65 1.75 -10.68
CA ALA A 432 -0.63 2.72 -10.33
C ALA A 432 0.13 2.37 -9.04
N LEU A 433 -0.53 1.69 -8.09
CA LEU A 433 0.04 1.32 -6.80
C LEU A 433 0.48 -0.14 -6.69
N GLY A 434 0.12 -0.99 -7.67
CA GLY A 434 0.37 -2.44 -7.62
C GLY A 434 -0.47 -3.17 -6.57
N LEU A 435 -1.68 -2.69 -6.29
CA LEU A 435 -2.59 -3.34 -5.34
C LEU A 435 -3.15 -4.64 -5.92
N ARG A 436 -3.56 -5.56 -5.04
CA ARG A 436 -4.12 -6.85 -5.45
C ARG A 436 -5.53 -6.71 -6.04
N ASP A 437 -6.32 -5.78 -5.51
CA ASP A 437 -7.75 -5.57 -5.80
C ASP A 437 -8.12 -4.08 -5.65
N THR A 438 -9.33 -3.69 -6.06
CA THR A 438 -9.93 -2.38 -5.78
C THR A 438 -10.71 -2.35 -4.46
N LEU A 439 -10.78 -3.48 -3.75
CA LEU A 439 -11.31 -3.58 -2.39
C LEU A 439 -10.26 -3.08 -1.40
N PHE A 440 -10.29 -1.78 -1.13
CA PHE A 440 -9.44 -1.17 -0.11
C PHE A 440 -10.10 0.06 0.51
N SER A 441 -9.84 0.26 1.79
CA SER A 441 -9.98 1.52 2.49
C SER A 441 -8.63 2.23 2.55
N ILE A 442 -8.65 3.50 2.92
CA ILE A 442 -7.43 4.28 3.14
C ILE A 442 -7.43 4.85 4.56
N ASP A 443 -6.30 4.70 5.23
CA ASP A 443 -6.02 5.33 6.50
C ASP A 443 -4.70 6.12 6.41
N ILE A 444 -4.75 7.40 6.73
CA ILE A 444 -3.60 8.29 6.62
C ILE A 444 -3.03 8.48 8.01
N ARG A 445 -1.86 7.89 8.25
CA ARG A 445 -1.16 7.95 9.53
C ARG A 445 0.05 8.87 9.43
N PHE A 446 0.36 9.57 10.51
CA PHE A 446 1.62 10.30 10.63
C PHE A 446 2.65 9.39 11.30
N THR A 447 3.93 9.53 10.97
CA THR A 447 5.01 8.86 11.68
C THR A 447 5.77 9.85 12.55
N VAL A 448 6.40 9.33 13.60
CA VAL A 448 7.18 10.15 14.54
C VAL A 448 8.51 10.55 13.91
N ASP A 449 8.86 11.83 13.99
CA ASP A 449 10.14 12.33 13.45
C ASP A 449 11.33 11.70 14.18
N SER A 450 12.39 11.36 13.45
CA SER A 450 13.60 10.75 14.02
C SER A 450 14.21 11.56 15.17
N ARG A 451 14.13 12.90 15.13
CA ARG A 451 14.62 13.79 16.23
C ARG A 451 13.73 13.74 17.48
N LEU A 452 12.50 13.25 17.34
CA LEU A 452 11.53 13.10 18.42
C LEU A 452 11.44 11.65 18.92
N LEU A 453 11.86 10.69 18.09
CA LEU A 453 11.62 9.25 18.28
C LEU A 453 12.20 8.70 19.58
N SER A 454 13.43 9.07 19.95
CA SER A 454 14.05 8.64 21.21
C SER A 454 13.21 9.06 22.42
N LYS A 455 12.77 10.33 22.46
CA LYS A 455 11.90 10.85 23.53
C LYS A 455 10.50 10.22 23.48
N TYR A 456 9.95 10.01 22.30
CA TYR A 456 8.64 9.37 22.14
C TYR A 456 8.65 7.94 22.72
N ARG A 457 9.66 7.13 22.39
CA ARG A 457 9.83 5.77 22.92
C ARG A 457 10.02 5.77 24.43
N SER A 458 10.77 6.72 24.98
CA SER A 458 10.99 6.81 26.44
C SER A 458 9.73 7.21 27.23
N LEU A 459 8.65 7.62 26.55
CA LEU A 459 7.39 8.01 27.19
C LEU A 459 6.32 6.91 27.13
N ASP A 460 6.67 5.73 26.61
CA ASP A 460 5.86 4.50 26.66
C ASP A 460 4.37 4.72 26.31
N GLY A 461 4.12 5.24 25.11
CA GLY A 461 2.76 5.46 24.60
C GLY A 461 2.01 6.65 25.22
N ALA A 462 2.55 7.32 26.24
CA ALA A 462 1.86 8.43 26.90
C ALA A 462 1.42 9.59 25.97
N PRO A 463 2.17 9.98 24.92
CA PRO A 463 1.72 10.98 23.96
C PRO A 463 0.56 10.51 23.05
N GLY A 464 0.33 9.20 22.88
CA GLY A 464 -0.56 8.63 21.87
C GLY A 464 -0.02 8.81 20.44
N GLU A 465 -0.86 8.55 19.44
CA GLU A 465 -0.47 8.64 18.03
C GLU A 465 -0.21 10.09 17.57
N PRO A 466 0.73 10.32 16.63
CA PRO A 466 0.95 11.64 16.05
C PRO A 466 -0.26 12.09 15.23
N THR A 467 -0.64 13.35 15.39
CA THR A 467 -1.82 13.97 14.74
C THR A 467 -1.46 14.97 13.65
N THR A 468 -0.17 15.28 13.51
CA THR A 468 0.34 16.16 12.46
C THR A 468 1.65 15.62 11.90
N ASP A 469 2.01 16.10 10.71
CA ASP A 469 3.38 16.04 10.24
C ASP A 469 4.29 16.88 11.17
N VAL A 470 5.60 16.64 11.08
CA VAL A 470 6.59 17.47 11.75
C VAL A 470 6.61 18.87 11.14
N TYR A 471 6.73 19.90 11.97
CA TYR A 471 6.83 21.28 11.50
C TYR A 471 7.96 22.04 12.18
N LYS A 472 8.52 23.02 11.45
CA LYS A 472 9.58 23.90 11.98
C LYS A 472 9.03 24.82 13.07
N VAL A 473 9.87 25.11 14.07
CA VAL A 473 9.57 26.05 15.15
C VAL A 473 10.72 27.05 15.30
N PRO A 474 10.49 28.37 15.18
CA PRO A 474 9.21 29.01 14.84
C PRO A 474 8.72 28.66 13.43
N ARG A 475 7.39 28.71 13.25
CA ARG A 475 6.74 28.44 11.96
C ARG A 475 7.08 29.46 10.87
N SER A 476 7.41 30.68 11.24
CA SER A 476 7.91 31.74 10.37
C SER A 476 9.35 32.12 10.76
N GLY A 477 10.15 32.55 9.77
CA GLY A 477 11.57 32.88 9.96
C GLY A 477 12.49 31.66 10.12
N THR A 478 13.66 31.90 10.72
CA THR A 478 14.72 30.90 10.91
C THR A 478 14.32 29.85 11.95
N ALA A 479 14.28 28.59 11.52
CA ALA A 479 13.93 27.46 12.38
C ALA A 479 14.96 27.28 13.51
N ARG A 480 14.46 27.08 14.73
CA ARG A 480 15.24 26.85 15.96
C ARG A 480 15.08 25.42 16.49
N GLY A 481 14.37 24.58 15.74
CA GLY A 481 13.95 23.26 16.14
C GLY A 481 12.80 22.74 15.28
N VAL A 482 12.22 21.62 15.70
CA VAL A 482 10.98 21.07 15.13
C VAL A 482 10.02 20.66 16.23
N ALA A 483 8.73 20.60 15.90
CA ALA A 483 7.71 20.06 16.78
C ALA A 483 6.72 19.20 16.01
N GLN A 484 6.06 18.30 16.74
CA GLN A 484 4.99 17.45 16.23
C GLN A 484 3.91 17.31 17.29
N ASN A 485 2.64 17.37 16.88
CA ASN A 485 1.51 17.15 17.79
C ASN A 485 1.15 15.66 17.83
N PHE A 486 0.67 15.26 19.00
CA PHE A 486 0.19 13.92 19.30
C PHE A 486 -1.19 14.05 19.95
N GLN A 487 -1.92 12.94 20.05
CA GLN A 487 -3.24 12.90 20.71
C GLN A 487 -3.19 13.56 22.12
N LYS A 488 -2.09 13.34 22.85
CA LYS A 488 -1.86 13.85 24.21
C LYS A 488 -0.60 14.72 24.27
N GLY A 489 -0.57 15.79 23.49
CA GLY A 489 0.39 16.88 23.67
C GLY A 489 1.29 17.13 22.46
N ARG A 490 2.49 17.66 22.71
CA ARG A 490 3.45 18.08 21.69
C ARG A 490 4.87 17.76 22.12
N LEU A 491 5.61 17.06 21.25
CA LEU A 491 7.06 16.94 21.37
C LEU A 491 7.73 18.08 20.60
N THR A 492 8.73 18.70 21.22
CA THR A 492 9.51 19.81 20.64
C THR A 492 11.01 19.52 20.76
N TYR A 493 11.69 19.38 19.62
CA TYR A 493 13.15 19.31 19.52
C TYR A 493 13.75 20.71 19.41
N ARG A 494 14.83 20.99 20.14
CA ARG A 494 15.59 22.25 20.08
C ARG A 494 16.95 22.04 19.45
N SER A 495 17.18 22.65 18.28
CA SER A 495 18.44 22.51 17.54
C SER A 495 19.65 22.99 18.35
N LYS A 496 19.52 24.10 19.11
CA LYS A 496 20.61 24.65 19.93
C LYS A 496 21.14 23.67 20.99
N THR A 497 20.31 22.75 21.48
CA THR A 497 20.69 21.86 22.59
C THR A 497 20.63 20.39 22.24
N GLY A 498 20.13 20.01 21.07
CA GLY A 498 19.90 18.61 20.71
C GLY A 498 18.83 17.90 21.57
N ARG A 499 18.00 18.65 22.31
CA ARG A 499 17.05 18.08 23.31
C ARG A 499 15.62 18.15 22.83
N THR A 500 14.88 17.06 23.06
CA THR A 500 13.43 16.97 22.86
C THR A 500 12.70 17.01 24.19
N VAL A 501 11.63 17.81 24.26
CA VAL A 501 10.78 17.94 25.45
C VAL A 501 9.33 17.70 25.11
N TRP A 502 8.58 17.14 26.07
CA TRP A 502 7.15 16.88 25.96
C TRP A 502 6.34 17.90 26.76
N GLN A 503 5.43 18.56 26.07
CA GLN A 503 4.47 19.50 26.65
C GLN A 503 3.08 18.92 26.49
N TYR A 504 2.29 18.88 27.56
CA TYR A 504 0.95 18.31 27.54
C TYR A 504 0.00 19.04 28.52
N GLY A 505 -1.28 18.71 28.44
CA GLY A 505 -2.31 19.18 29.37
C GLY A 505 -2.45 20.71 29.43
N ARG A 506 -2.76 21.21 30.63
CA ARG A 506 -3.02 22.65 30.86
C ARG A 506 -1.79 23.52 30.57
N VAL A 507 -0.59 23.02 30.82
CA VAL A 507 0.67 23.73 30.53
C VAL A 507 0.81 23.99 29.02
N LEU A 508 0.59 22.98 28.17
CA LEU A 508 0.63 23.15 26.72
C LEU A 508 -0.43 24.15 26.24
N ARG A 509 -1.65 24.10 26.78
CA ARG A 509 -2.72 25.07 26.42
C ARG A 509 -2.34 26.50 26.77
N VAL A 510 -1.78 26.74 27.96
CA VAL A 510 -1.29 28.07 28.35
C VAL A 510 -0.18 28.54 27.42
N TYR A 511 0.75 27.64 27.06
CA TYR A 511 1.82 27.96 26.11
C TYR A 511 1.28 28.35 24.73
N ASP A 512 0.33 27.58 24.22
CA ASP A 512 -0.32 27.82 22.93
C ASP A 512 -1.05 29.17 22.90
N ASN A 513 -1.82 29.49 23.94
CA ASN A 513 -2.53 30.76 24.08
C ASN A 513 -1.60 31.96 24.26
N ASN A 514 -0.35 31.74 24.65
CA ASN A 514 0.66 32.80 24.81
C ASN A 514 1.56 32.96 23.57
N GLY A 515 1.11 32.52 22.39
CA GLY A 515 1.81 32.69 21.12
C GLY A 515 2.99 31.76 20.92
N ARG A 516 3.07 30.66 21.69
CA ARG A 516 4.08 29.60 21.56
C ARG A 516 5.51 30.16 21.53
N GLU A 517 6.34 29.67 20.61
CA GLU A 517 7.73 30.09 20.45
C GLU A 517 7.89 31.51 19.89
N GLY A 518 6.87 32.03 19.21
CA GLY A 518 6.78 33.44 18.80
C GLY A 518 6.59 34.38 19.99
N GLY A 519 5.86 33.91 21.01
CA GLY A 519 5.48 34.66 22.19
C GLY A 519 6.60 35.01 23.18
N LYS A 520 6.19 35.56 24.34
CA LYS A 520 7.11 36.07 25.37
C LYS A 520 7.92 34.96 26.06
N LEU A 521 7.37 33.75 26.17
CA LEU A 521 7.99 32.58 26.82
C LEU A 521 9.12 31.96 25.99
N LYS A 522 9.04 32.05 24.64
CA LYS A 522 9.93 31.39 23.68
C LYS A 522 9.88 29.85 23.81
N MET A 523 10.87 29.13 23.28
CA MET A 523 10.86 27.66 23.19
C MET A 523 10.80 26.98 24.58
N PRO A 524 10.14 25.80 24.72
CA PRO A 524 10.18 24.99 25.95
C PRO A 524 11.56 24.40 26.19
N THR A 525 12.02 24.32 27.45
CA THR A 525 13.36 23.84 27.83
C THR A 525 13.33 22.65 28.79
N SER A 526 12.16 22.25 29.26
CA SER A 526 11.96 21.03 30.06
C SER A 526 10.69 20.30 29.62
N ASP A 527 10.59 19.03 29.98
CA ASP A 527 9.30 18.35 30.03
C ASP A 527 8.34 19.04 31.02
N VAL A 528 7.05 18.73 30.92
CA VAL A 528 6.10 19.04 31.99
C VAL A 528 6.38 18.15 33.19
N PHE A 529 6.58 18.76 34.35
CA PHE A 529 6.85 18.07 35.62
C PHE A 529 5.86 18.49 36.71
N GLY A 530 5.85 17.73 37.82
CA GLY A 530 4.98 17.97 38.97
C GLY A 530 3.84 16.94 39.11
N GLY A 531 3.25 16.89 40.31
CA GLY A 531 2.12 16.04 40.67
C GLY A 531 0.81 16.82 40.68
N ARG A 532 0.38 17.26 41.87
CA ARG A 532 -0.83 18.10 42.09
C ARG A 532 -0.79 19.45 41.34
N PHE A 533 0.41 19.95 41.05
CA PHE A 533 0.63 21.04 40.10
C PHE A 533 1.33 20.48 38.85
N LYS A 534 1.20 21.18 37.74
CA LYS A 534 1.98 20.92 36.51
C LYS A 534 2.76 22.17 36.14
N ALA A 535 4.04 22.02 35.84
CA ALA A 535 4.92 23.13 35.46
C ALA A 535 5.84 22.74 34.30
N ALA A 536 6.29 23.72 33.52
CA ALA A 536 7.36 23.56 32.54
C ALA A 536 8.21 24.83 32.42
N HIS A 537 9.48 24.64 32.10
CA HIS A 537 10.41 25.72 31.86
C HIS A 537 10.47 26.08 30.37
N TYR A 538 10.71 27.35 30.10
CA TYR A 538 10.88 27.93 28.77
C TYR A 538 12.10 28.84 28.78
N VAL A 539 12.63 29.16 27.60
CA VAL A 539 13.83 29.99 27.46
C VAL A 539 13.73 31.32 28.22
N ARG A 540 12.52 31.93 28.31
CA ARG A 540 12.31 33.21 29.00
C ARG A 540 11.32 33.13 30.17
N GLY A 541 10.98 31.95 30.68
CA GLY A 541 10.03 31.87 31.80
C GLY A 541 9.71 30.46 32.26
N THR A 542 8.69 30.35 33.12
CA THR A 542 8.12 29.10 33.61
C THR A 542 6.61 29.25 33.65
N ILE A 543 5.90 28.26 33.12
CA ILE A 543 4.46 28.11 33.33
C ILE A 543 4.29 27.22 34.56
N VAL A 544 3.43 27.63 35.50
CA VAL A 544 2.97 26.79 36.61
C VAL A 544 1.44 26.80 36.60
N THR A 545 0.85 25.62 36.68
CA THR A 545 -0.61 25.42 36.68
C THR A 545 -1.00 24.55 37.87
N SER A 546 -2.04 24.96 38.58
CA SER A 546 -2.63 24.23 39.71
C SER A 546 -4.14 24.48 39.75
N SER A 547 -4.90 23.60 40.40
CA SER A 547 -6.29 23.89 40.77
C SER A 547 -6.37 25.04 41.77
N THR A 548 -5.39 25.17 42.66
CA THR A 548 -5.40 26.15 43.76
C THR A 548 -5.03 27.57 43.34
N THR A 549 -4.00 27.74 42.50
CA THR A 549 -3.49 29.08 42.14
C THR A 549 -3.75 29.45 40.68
N GLY A 550 -4.42 28.59 39.91
CA GLY A 550 -4.70 28.80 38.50
C GLY A 550 -3.45 28.68 37.61
N ASN A 551 -3.45 29.41 36.49
CA ASN A 551 -2.35 29.43 35.51
C ASN A 551 -1.48 30.66 35.72
N ARG A 552 -0.21 30.47 36.07
CA ARG A 552 0.71 31.57 36.40
C ARG A 552 1.98 31.50 35.56
N LEU A 553 2.41 32.68 35.13
CA LEU A 553 3.65 32.89 34.40
C LEU A 553 4.70 33.53 35.31
N VAL A 554 5.84 32.87 35.47
CA VAL A 554 7.03 33.46 36.10
C VAL A 554 8.00 33.78 34.98
N MET A 555 8.33 35.06 34.77
CA MET A 555 9.01 35.51 33.56
C MET A 555 10.43 36.02 33.82
N ARG A 556 11.33 35.77 32.88
CA ARG A 556 12.70 36.33 32.80
C ARG A 556 13.47 36.18 34.12
N ARG A 557 13.89 37.29 34.74
CA ARG A 557 14.73 37.31 35.93
C ARG A 557 14.02 36.67 37.14
N PHE A 558 12.72 36.92 37.31
CA PHE A 558 11.89 36.25 38.32
C PHE A 558 11.92 34.73 38.14
N ALA A 559 11.88 34.23 36.90
CA ALA A 559 11.94 32.79 36.63
C ALA A 559 13.30 32.19 37.00
N ARG A 560 14.39 32.93 36.76
CA ARG A 560 15.75 32.51 37.16
C ARG A 560 15.87 32.41 38.67
N THR A 561 15.45 33.43 39.40
CA THR A 561 15.45 33.42 40.87
C THR A 561 14.55 32.30 41.41
N TYR A 562 13.32 32.19 40.91
CA TYR A 562 12.38 31.14 41.33
C TYR A 562 12.94 29.74 41.10
N LYS A 563 13.54 29.47 39.92
CA LYS A 563 14.20 28.19 39.64
C LYS A 563 15.39 27.94 40.58
N GLY A 564 16.22 28.96 40.82
CA GLY A 564 17.37 28.86 41.73
C GLY A 564 16.97 28.58 43.18
N LEU A 565 15.77 28.99 43.59
CA LEU A 565 15.19 28.71 44.91
C LEU A 565 14.41 27.39 44.97
N GLY A 566 14.54 26.50 43.97
CA GLY A 566 13.88 25.19 43.92
C GLY A 566 12.49 25.19 43.26
N GLY A 567 12.04 26.33 42.73
CA GLY A 567 10.79 26.45 41.99
C GLY A 567 9.56 25.99 42.81
N PRO A 568 8.58 25.32 42.19
CA PRO A 568 7.36 24.85 42.88
C PRO A 568 7.59 23.94 44.09
N LYS A 569 8.72 23.23 44.15
CA LYS A 569 9.09 22.35 45.27
C LYS A 569 9.93 23.08 46.33
N GLY A 570 10.40 24.29 46.04
CA GLY A 570 11.26 25.08 46.91
C GLY A 570 10.51 25.90 47.95
N TYR A 571 11.23 26.81 48.60
CA TYR A 571 10.74 27.59 49.74
C TYR A 571 9.50 28.44 49.42
N LEU A 572 9.47 29.04 48.22
CA LEU A 572 8.39 29.94 47.80
C LEU A 572 7.07 29.20 47.48
N ARG A 573 7.11 27.90 47.16
CA ARG A 573 5.96 27.11 46.66
C ARG A 573 5.34 27.74 45.40
N LEU A 574 4.05 27.51 45.12
CA LEU A 574 3.43 27.90 43.85
C LEU A 574 3.27 29.42 43.74
N PRO A 575 3.42 30.02 42.54
CA PRO A 575 3.04 31.41 42.31
C PRO A 575 1.52 31.57 42.52
N THR A 576 1.13 32.67 43.16
CA THR A 576 -0.27 33.06 43.39
C THR A 576 -0.67 34.24 42.49
N SER A 577 0.31 34.99 41.97
CA SER A 577 0.10 36.08 41.02
C SER A 577 0.96 35.93 39.76
N ASN A 578 0.59 36.65 38.70
CA ASN A 578 1.57 37.05 37.67
C ASN A 578 2.42 38.20 38.24
N ARG A 579 3.42 38.68 37.48
CA ARG A 579 4.24 39.81 37.93
C ARG A 579 3.36 41.05 38.19
N LEU A 580 3.49 41.62 39.38
CA LEU A 580 2.88 42.87 39.79
C LEU A 580 3.83 44.05 39.48
N GLY A 581 3.22 45.19 39.18
CA GLY A 581 3.91 46.45 38.89
C GLY A 581 4.62 47.05 40.10
N LYS A 582 5.14 48.26 39.93
CA LYS A 582 5.80 49.02 41.01
C LYS A 582 4.79 49.36 42.11
N SER A 583 5.25 49.38 43.35
CA SER A 583 4.49 49.81 44.54
C SER A 583 5.47 50.30 45.62
N SER A 584 5.01 50.93 46.69
CA SER A 584 5.85 51.30 47.84
C SER A 584 6.58 50.09 48.43
N VAL A 585 5.87 48.97 48.61
CA VAL A 585 6.45 47.72 49.12
C VAL A 585 7.44 47.08 48.13
N ALA A 586 7.33 47.38 46.83
CA ALA A 586 8.22 46.84 45.80
C ALA A 586 8.47 47.85 44.65
N PRO A 587 9.38 48.82 44.82
CA PRO A 587 9.63 49.88 43.83
C PRO A 587 10.06 49.39 42.43
N GLY A 588 10.67 48.21 42.32
CA GLY A 588 11.00 47.56 41.02
C GLY A 588 9.98 46.52 40.53
N GLY A 589 8.90 46.34 41.29
CA GLY A 589 7.86 45.33 41.11
C GLY A 589 8.17 43.99 41.78
N ARG A 590 7.14 43.16 41.99
CA ARG A 590 7.23 41.87 42.69
C ARG A 590 6.39 40.77 42.04
N GLN A 591 6.58 39.53 42.47
CA GLN A 591 5.68 38.43 42.16
C GLN A 591 5.41 37.63 43.42
N LEU A 592 4.14 37.33 43.68
CA LEU A 592 3.68 36.65 44.88
C LEU A 592 3.64 35.13 44.67
N PHE A 593 3.99 34.43 45.74
CA PHE A 593 3.97 32.97 45.86
C PHE A 593 3.29 32.58 47.18
N GLN A 594 2.89 31.32 47.31
CA GLN A 594 2.12 30.86 48.48
C GLN A 594 2.83 31.05 49.81
N ARG A 595 4.17 31.06 49.82
CA ARG A 595 4.97 31.20 51.04
C ARG A 595 5.98 32.35 50.97
N GLY A 596 5.83 33.28 50.04
CA GLY A 596 6.74 34.41 49.96
C GLY A 596 6.67 35.18 48.65
N THR A 597 7.67 36.02 48.44
CA THR A 597 7.67 37.01 47.37
C THR A 597 9.05 37.09 46.71
N ILE A 598 9.08 37.24 45.39
CA ILE A 598 10.29 37.68 44.68
C ILE A 598 10.15 39.17 44.41
N TYR A 599 11.16 39.94 44.83
CA TYR A 599 11.26 41.38 44.60
C TYR A 599 12.28 41.66 43.50
N ARG A 600 12.06 42.74 42.76
CA ARG A 600 13.04 43.27 41.81
C ARG A 600 13.60 44.57 42.33
N ASP A 601 14.92 44.66 42.33
CA ASP A 601 15.63 45.93 42.50
C ASP A 601 15.47 46.77 41.21
N PRO A 602 14.92 48.00 41.27
CA PRO A 602 14.73 48.84 40.10
C PRO A 602 16.06 49.28 39.45
N ALA A 603 17.14 49.45 40.23
CA ALA A 603 18.43 49.94 39.76
C ALA A 603 19.21 48.84 39.01
N SER A 604 19.53 47.73 39.68
CA SER A 604 20.28 46.63 39.04
C SER A 604 19.41 45.72 38.18
N GLY A 605 18.09 45.78 38.38
CA GLY A 605 17.14 44.83 37.82
C GLY A 605 17.27 43.41 38.38
N ARG A 606 18.14 43.15 39.37
CA ARG A 606 18.29 41.82 40.00
C ARG A 606 17.04 41.47 40.80
N THR A 607 16.85 40.18 41.04
CA THR A 607 15.64 39.66 41.69
C THR A 607 15.99 38.73 42.83
N TYR A 608 15.34 38.92 43.97
CA TYR A 608 15.65 38.23 45.21
C TYR A 608 14.38 37.70 45.87
N GLY A 609 14.43 36.46 46.37
CA GLY A 609 13.30 35.83 47.04
C GLY A 609 13.39 35.91 48.56
N LEU A 610 12.28 36.32 49.18
CA LEU A 610 12.02 36.26 50.62
C LEU A 610 10.85 35.30 50.86
N TRP A 611 10.83 34.61 52.00
CA TRP A 611 9.75 33.66 52.34
C TRP A 611 9.47 33.61 53.84
N GLY A 612 8.29 33.08 54.18
CA GLY A 612 7.84 32.92 55.56
C GLY A 612 7.77 34.24 56.34
N ARG A 613 7.94 34.14 57.66
CA ARG A 613 7.74 35.27 58.58
C ARG A 613 8.64 36.47 58.31
N ILE A 614 9.81 36.25 57.71
CA ILE A 614 10.70 37.36 57.30
C ILE A 614 10.06 38.18 56.17
N ASP A 615 9.44 37.56 55.16
CA ASP A 615 8.73 38.28 54.11
C ASP A 615 7.52 39.01 54.69
N ASP A 616 6.76 38.35 55.56
CA ASP A 616 5.58 38.94 56.22
C ASP A 616 5.98 40.20 57.03
N ARG A 617 7.03 40.09 57.84
CA ARG A 617 7.54 41.22 58.66
C ARG A 617 8.11 42.34 57.79
N TYR A 618 8.82 42.00 56.72
CA TYR A 618 9.35 42.98 55.77
C TYR A 618 8.23 43.77 55.08
N VAL A 619 7.17 43.09 54.62
CA VAL A 619 6.01 43.74 54.01
C VAL A 619 5.28 44.63 55.02
N ALA A 620 5.08 44.16 56.25
CA ALA A 620 4.44 44.94 57.32
C ALA A 620 5.25 46.19 57.71
N GLY A 621 6.58 46.15 57.58
CA GLY A 621 7.47 47.29 57.81
C GLY A 621 7.59 48.28 56.64
N GLY A 622 6.70 48.22 55.65
CA GLY A 622 6.70 49.13 54.48
C GLY A 622 7.48 48.61 53.27
N GLY A 623 8.10 47.42 53.36
CA GLY A 623 8.84 46.79 52.27
C GLY A 623 9.98 47.64 51.74
N GLY A 624 10.08 47.76 50.41
CA GLY A 624 11.22 48.42 49.75
C GLY A 624 11.33 49.93 49.99
N SER A 625 10.28 50.56 50.51
CA SER A 625 10.28 51.95 50.96
C SER A 625 10.38 52.07 52.50
N GLY A 626 10.46 50.96 53.22
CA GLY A 626 10.64 50.93 54.66
C GLY A 626 12.12 51.00 55.08
N PRO A 627 12.40 51.02 56.40
CA PRO A 627 13.75 51.23 56.95
C PRO A 627 14.82 50.28 56.40
N CYS A 628 14.47 49.01 56.18
CA CYS A 628 15.41 48.01 55.63
C CYS A 628 15.85 48.29 54.18
N GLY A 629 15.04 49.01 53.39
CA GLY A 629 15.20 49.10 51.94
C GLY A 629 15.01 47.75 51.24
N LEU A 630 15.50 47.62 50.01
CA LEU A 630 15.31 46.43 49.18
C LEU A 630 16.19 45.24 49.62
N PRO A 631 15.75 43.99 49.41
CA PRO A 631 16.61 42.83 49.58
C PRO A 631 17.79 42.89 48.61
N THR A 632 18.99 42.55 49.09
CA THR A 632 20.25 42.57 48.30
C THR A 632 20.74 41.17 47.93
N ALA A 633 20.18 40.13 48.55
CA ALA A 633 20.44 38.73 48.26
C ALA A 633 19.17 37.88 48.44
N ASN A 634 19.17 36.67 47.86
CA ASN A 634 18.17 35.67 48.24
C ASN A 634 18.31 35.35 49.73
N MET A 635 17.18 35.19 50.42
CA MET A 635 17.18 34.72 51.81
C MET A 635 17.92 33.38 51.91
N LYS A 636 18.56 33.12 53.05
CA LYS A 636 19.33 31.89 53.28
C LYS A 636 18.89 31.22 54.58
N ARG A 637 19.01 29.89 54.61
CA ARG A 637 18.89 29.11 55.85
C ARG A 637 20.18 29.26 56.66
N THR A 638 20.05 29.48 57.96
CA THR A 638 21.15 29.46 58.93
C THR A 638 21.05 28.19 59.78
N ALA A 639 22.01 27.96 60.68
CA ALA A 639 21.96 26.82 61.61
C ALA A 639 20.66 26.80 62.44
N THR A 640 20.19 27.97 62.85
CA THR A 640 19.08 28.14 63.80
C THR A 640 17.80 28.72 63.18
N GLY A 641 17.78 29.01 61.88
CA GLY A 641 16.60 29.52 61.18
C GLY A 641 16.88 30.14 59.81
N PHE A 642 16.50 31.40 59.61
CA PHE A 642 16.65 32.09 58.33
C PHE A 642 17.23 33.50 58.49
N LYS A 643 17.94 33.99 57.46
CA LYS A 643 18.47 35.35 57.41
C LYS A 643 18.28 35.96 56.03
N ALA A 644 17.72 37.16 56.00
CA ALA A 644 17.65 38.01 54.81
C ALA A 644 18.50 39.27 55.00
N THR A 645 19.18 39.69 53.95
CA THR A 645 20.00 40.90 53.91
C THR A 645 19.36 41.93 52.98
N PHE A 646 19.32 43.16 53.44
CA PHE A 646 18.71 44.31 52.76
C PHE A 646 19.76 45.42 52.59
N GLN A 647 19.36 46.54 51.97
CA GLN A 647 20.25 47.67 51.73
C GLN A 647 20.73 48.32 53.04
N HIS A 648 19.86 48.40 54.04
CA HIS A 648 20.11 49.11 55.28
C HIS A 648 20.02 48.19 56.51
N GLY A 649 20.23 46.88 56.35
CA GLY A 649 20.26 45.98 57.49
C GLY A 649 19.93 44.52 57.19
N THR A 650 19.53 43.80 58.24
CA THR A 650 19.18 42.38 58.16
C THR A 650 17.92 42.06 58.95
N ILE A 651 17.20 41.03 58.50
CA ILE A 651 16.12 40.42 59.27
C ILE A 651 16.49 38.95 59.48
N THR A 652 16.48 38.51 60.74
CA THR A 652 16.79 37.13 61.13
C THR A 652 15.59 36.49 61.80
N GLN A 653 15.39 35.21 61.52
CA GLN A 653 14.40 34.37 62.18
C GLN A 653 15.13 33.23 62.90
N THR A 654 14.82 33.05 64.18
CA THR A 654 15.28 31.93 65.02
C THR A 654 14.07 31.32 65.71
N GLY A 655 13.73 30.08 65.39
CA GLY A 655 12.45 29.49 65.82
C GLY A 655 11.26 30.34 65.37
N ASP A 656 10.44 30.76 66.33
CA ASP A 656 9.28 31.62 66.12
C ASP A 656 9.58 33.13 66.15
N SER A 657 10.75 33.53 66.65
CA SER A 657 11.12 34.94 66.79
C SER A 657 11.71 35.51 65.50
N VAL A 658 11.31 36.74 65.15
CA VAL A 658 11.84 37.51 64.02
C VAL A 658 12.43 38.82 64.55
N LYS A 659 13.74 38.99 64.39
CA LYS A 659 14.47 40.21 64.77
C LYS A 659 14.73 41.05 63.52
N VAL A 660 14.31 42.31 63.57
CA VAL A 660 14.59 43.32 62.53
C VAL A 660 15.74 44.20 63.03
N ALA A 661 16.82 44.26 62.28
CA ALA A 661 17.97 45.13 62.54
C ALA A 661 18.24 45.93 61.27
N CYS A 662 17.43 46.97 61.07
CA CYS A 662 17.46 47.87 59.93
C CYS A 662 17.57 49.31 60.42
N GLY A 663 18.40 50.10 59.74
CA GLY A 663 18.72 51.49 60.08
C GLY A 663 17.66 52.50 59.69
#